data_AF-A0A6N6ZJH0-F1
#
_entry.id   AF-A0A6N6ZJH0-F1
#
_cell.length_a   1.000
_cell.length_b   1.000
_cell.length_c   1.000
_cell.angle_alpha   90.00
_cell.angle_beta   90.00
_cell.angle_gamma   90.00
#
_symmetry.space_group_name_H-M   'P 1'
#
loop_
_entity.id
_entity.type
_entity.pdbx_description
1 polymer ?
#
loop_
_entity_poly.entity_id
_entity_poly.type
_entity_poly.pdbx_seq_one_letter_code
_entity_poly.pdbx_strand_id
1 'polypeptide(L)'
;MLAAVGHATTYTETSEAFRNPMKGFRPSRYIYQSSFPSHEYATVYKDYIPYSSLEMSANDGVEKIIDYCDTRWAGIEDDNIKVIPRVLIVYPGTGEFWPNDIPHDGTAGQWNTTTLRDRLAAMITKLGQAWDHDPRVAAVEMGLWGKWGEHNIYPDQINGSDRIPASFQQAMGDAAAAAFQHKKVMVRYADTFTAYDIGYIWDSFALPNDMGWANTMLARDTWETQMISGEVAYDWGDQSQLGGSPDGTLGSNSNTDYVIGWIEQLHVSSLGWIAEYTAGNSTVSANAARMQKAFGYRFVVTEANVPASVNAGGSLSLSFTVENRGSAPFYYAWPVEVSLLDSSRSTVWSTTLSTDIRSWMPGESHTVNTNLSVPGSVPNGTYTLALSVLDPAGLQPSLRFANTNYYNGGRTPLARVGVGQAAVSQNLGAFDSLQADQSLSYSLNNSVQIPAVPSLLTPTIGDGSVTLSWNASTGSTSYTVLRSTTSGSGYAVIGNPGGTTFTDTGLSNGTTYYYVVRAANSAGTSGDSNQVSATPVGSGSGSSVTYEAEASGNTLSGDAVVSSSTNSSGGMKVGYLGNGSALTFNSLAVGSSGSHTLTVYYLSAEARDLRISISGGASSTHSLAGSGGWDTVGSFSTTVYLSAGSQSITFDNPNGWAPDIDKIEVSGGASVSPPAAPTGLTISAADGSVTLSWNAVSGTSSYAVYRATGSGGGFASIANVSSNSYTGTTVSNGTTYYYYVTASNGVGTSANSSQVNATPSDSSGGSALMVDSFDSSAQFYANQNDLGASISGTCSWYLGSDAVGNLVLNASNSGEYYQENIGLSLAGASSVVIRARDWWASDTEAHWHLVLNDGAEHASSTLSSYGTVTDSYGDVVIPIAAFGSVDLANLVYLRIVHSDATYSTLLLDDIRFE
;
A
#
# COMPACT_ATOMS: atom_id res chain seq x y z
N MET A 1 27.16 -36.08 35.65
CA MET A 1 26.69 -34.96 36.49
C MET A 1 27.86 -34.01 36.69
N LEU A 2 27.96 -32.97 35.87
CA LEU A 2 28.84 -31.82 36.13
C LEU A 2 27.93 -30.70 36.61
N ALA A 3 27.62 -30.67 37.90
CA ALA A 3 27.01 -29.50 38.53
C ALA A 3 28.15 -28.55 38.90
N ALA A 4 28.57 -27.71 37.94
CA ALA A 4 29.48 -26.62 38.21
C ALA A 4 28.67 -25.41 38.71
N VAL A 5 29.06 -24.90 39.88
CA VAL A 5 28.49 -23.72 40.53
C VAL A 5 28.49 -22.55 39.54
N GLY A 6 27.33 -21.90 39.36
CA GLY A 6 27.18 -20.75 38.47
C GLY A 6 28.06 -19.57 38.87
N HIS A 7 28.37 -18.71 37.91
CA HIS A 7 29.08 -17.45 38.15
C HIS A 7 28.05 -16.34 38.39
N ALA A 8 28.02 -15.81 39.62
CA ALA A 8 27.36 -14.55 39.92
C ALA A 8 28.35 -13.41 39.59
N THR A 9 27.98 -12.56 38.65
CA THR A 9 28.80 -11.44 38.18
C THR A 9 28.01 -10.14 38.37
N THR A 10 28.69 -9.12 38.91
CA THR A 10 28.18 -7.75 38.97
C THR A 10 28.68 -6.96 37.76
N TYR A 11 27.80 -6.16 37.16
CA TYR A 11 28.11 -5.33 36.00
C TYR A 11 27.96 -3.85 36.36
N THR A 12 28.65 -3.00 35.62
CA THR A 12 28.66 -1.55 35.86
C THR A 12 28.05 -0.80 34.68
N GLU A 13 27.37 0.30 35.01
CA GLU A 13 26.89 1.25 34.03
C GLU A 13 28.06 1.94 33.31
N THR A 14 27.93 2.18 32.00
CA THR A 14 28.90 3.00 31.26
C THR A 14 28.81 4.48 31.65
N SER A 15 29.95 5.18 31.63
CA SER A 15 29.95 6.64 31.72
C SER A 15 29.45 7.33 30.44
N GLU A 16 29.50 6.62 29.31
CA GLU A 16 29.15 7.14 27.97
C GLU A 16 27.67 7.54 27.88
N ALA A 17 27.45 8.65 27.18
CA ALA A 17 26.17 8.95 26.54
C ALA A 17 26.20 8.38 25.12
N PHE A 18 25.06 7.88 24.66
CA PHE A 18 24.98 7.21 23.36
C PHE A 18 23.56 7.31 22.80
N ARG A 19 23.44 7.08 21.50
CA ARG A 19 22.17 7.07 20.79
C ARG A 19 21.39 5.78 21.07
N ASN A 20 20.12 5.90 21.40
CA ASN A 20 19.22 4.79 21.70
C ASN A 20 17.80 5.20 21.22
N PRO A 21 17.06 4.31 20.53
CA PRO A 21 15.83 4.69 19.85
C PRO A 21 14.73 5.11 20.83
N MET A 22 13.74 5.84 20.32
CA MET A 22 12.54 6.28 21.06
C MET A 22 12.81 7.22 22.26
N LYS A 23 14.00 7.82 22.36
CA LYS A 23 14.32 8.78 23.43
C LYS A 23 15.41 9.77 23.01
N GLY A 24 15.59 10.80 23.83
CA GLY A 24 16.75 11.69 23.76
C GLY A 24 16.48 13.00 23.05
N PHE A 25 17.54 13.59 22.52
CA PHE A 25 17.45 14.73 21.61
C PHE A 25 16.65 14.36 20.36
N ARG A 26 15.53 15.06 20.14
CA ARG A 26 14.59 14.86 19.03
C ARG A 26 14.61 16.10 18.13
N PRO A 27 15.56 16.27 17.21
CA PRO A 27 15.50 17.33 16.20
C PRO A 27 14.21 17.24 15.36
N SER A 28 13.94 18.29 14.60
CA SER A 28 12.75 18.38 13.73
C SER A 28 13.16 18.33 12.26
N ARG A 29 12.48 17.49 11.48
CA ARG A 29 12.46 17.58 10.03
C ARG A 29 11.32 18.49 9.60
N TYR A 30 11.66 19.58 8.94
CA TYR A 30 10.69 20.55 8.43
C TYR A 30 10.15 20.15 7.05
N ILE A 31 9.03 20.75 6.66
CA ILE A 31 8.23 20.39 5.47
C ILE A 31 9.09 20.30 4.20
N TYR A 32 9.93 21.31 3.96
CA TYR A 32 10.72 21.47 2.74
C TYR A 32 12.11 20.84 2.79
N GLN A 33 12.43 20.06 3.83
CA GLN A 33 13.72 19.38 3.93
C GLN A 33 13.71 18.03 3.20
N SER A 34 14.69 17.84 2.32
CA SER A 34 14.88 16.62 1.54
C SER A 34 15.44 15.45 2.36
N SER A 35 16.11 15.72 3.47
CA SER A 35 16.73 14.69 4.33
C SER A 35 16.56 15.00 5.83
N PHE A 36 16.87 14.00 6.67
CA PHE A 36 16.94 14.17 8.12
C PHE A 36 18.30 14.79 8.50
N PRO A 37 18.32 15.93 9.22
CA PRO A 37 19.57 16.56 9.62
C PRO A 37 20.33 15.68 10.62
N SER A 38 21.65 15.60 10.51
CA SER A 38 22.48 14.79 11.42
C SER A 38 22.69 15.50 12.76
N HIS A 39 22.46 14.79 13.86
CA HIS A 39 22.75 15.27 15.22
C HIS A 39 23.38 14.14 16.05
N GLU A 40 24.29 14.50 16.96
CA GLU A 40 25.19 13.57 17.69
C GLU A 40 24.48 12.38 18.35
N TYR A 41 23.27 12.59 18.90
CA TYR A 41 22.53 11.57 19.65
C TYR A 41 21.16 11.23 19.05
N ALA A 42 20.79 11.80 17.91
CA ALA A 42 19.45 11.67 17.38
C ALA A 42 19.20 10.28 16.77
N THR A 43 18.15 9.62 17.27
CA THR A 43 17.57 8.38 16.71
C THR A 43 16.04 8.48 16.65
N VAL A 44 15.49 9.65 16.96
CA VAL A 44 14.08 9.98 16.84
C VAL A 44 13.94 11.42 16.35
N TYR A 45 13.05 11.67 15.39
CA TYR A 45 12.84 13.00 14.80
C TYR A 45 11.36 13.37 14.84
N LYS A 46 11.02 14.65 15.04
CA LYS A 46 9.72 15.13 14.55
C LYS A 46 9.75 15.10 13.04
N ASP A 47 8.64 14.74 12.43
CA ASP A 47 8.45 15.05 11.02
C ASP A 47 7.19 15.89 10.83
N TYR A 48 7.37 17.13 10.38
CA TYR A 48 6.27 18.01 10.03
C TYR A 48 5.73 17.66 8.65
N ILE A 49 4.48 17.22 8.58
CA ILE A 49 3.87 16.73 7.35
C ILE A 49 2.67 17.62 6.99
N PRO A 50 2.67 18.24 5.81
CA PRO A 50 1.49 18.93 5.28
C PRO A 50 0.31 17.99 5.14
N TYR A 51 -0.87 18.36 5.66
CA TYR A 51 -2.09 17.59 5.45
C TYR A 51 -2.38 17.37 3.95
N SER A 52 -2.27 18.40 3.12
CA SER A 52 -2.57 18.32 1.69
C SER A 52 -1.63 17.40 0.89
N SER A 53 -0.42 17.12 1.40
CA SER A 53 0.47 16.11 0.81
C SER A 53 -0.07 14.70 0.98
N LEU A 54 -0.77 14.46 2.10
CA LEU A 54 -1.36 13.17 2.43
C LEU A 54 -2.76 13.01 1.81
N GLU A 55 -3.54 14.09 1.77
CA GLU A 55 -4.94 14.02 1.38
C GLU A 55 -5.43 15.38 0.84
N MET A 56 -5.73 15.46 -0.46
CA MET A 56 -6.28 16.65 -1.10
C MET A 56 -7.82 16.60 -1.16
N SER A 57 -8.39 15.41 -1.31
CA SER A 57 -9.84 15.17 -1.42
C SER A 57 -10.27 13.96 -0.59
N ALA A 58 -11.56 13.85 -0.27
CA ALA A 58 -12.06 12.74 0.55
C ALA A 58 -11.86 11.36 -0.08
N ASN A 59 -11.68 11.33 -1.41
CA ASN A 59 -11.45 10.14 -2.19
C ASN A 59 -10.00 9.66 -2.17
N ASP A 60 -9.05 10.49 -1.72
CA ASP A 60 -7.65 10.09 -1.63
C ASP A 60 -7.52 8.96 -0.59
N GLY A 61 -7.00 7.81 -1.00
CA GLY A 61 -6.90 6.62 -0.16
C GLY A 61 -5.75 6.69 0.86
N VAL A 62 -5.67 5.65 1.69
CA VAL A 62 -4.54 5.47 2.64
C VAL A 62 -3.22 5.25 1.91
N GLU A 63 -3.27 4.71 0.69
CA GLU A 63 -2.12 4.43 -0.18
C GLU A 63 -1.28 5.69 -0.42
N LYS A 64 -1.93 6.84 -0.61
CA LYS A 64 -1.22 8.12 -0.80
C LYS A 64 -0.42 8.53 0.44
N ILE A 65 -0.90 8.19 1.64
CA ILE A 65 -0.20 8.44 2.90
C ILE A 65 1.02 7.54 3.00
N ILE A 66 0.85 6.26 2.66
CA ILE A 66 1.92 5.26 2.67
C ILE A 66 2.99 5.65 1.66
N ASP A 67 2.65 5.93 0.40
CA ASP A 67 3.59 6.32 -0.66
C ASP A 67 4.40 7.57 -0.29
N TYR A 68 3.72 8.59 0.26
CA TYR A 68 4.39 9.80 0.73
C TYR A 68 5.39 9.48 1.84
N CYS A 69 5.00 8.69 2.83
CA CYS A 69 5.84 8.30 3.95
C CYS A 69 6.99 7.37 3.53
N ASP A 70 6.77 6.45 2.59
CA ASP A 70 7.79 5.54 2.07
C ASP A 70 8.90 6.29 1.35
N THR A 71 8.54 7.26 0.50
CA THR A 71 9.53 8.13 -0.13
C THR A 71 10.21 9.03 0.89
N ARG A 72 9.42 9.63 1.80
CA ARG A 72 9.96 10.60 2.75
C ARG A 72 10.89 9.95 3.77
N TRP A 73 10.60 8.74 4.24
CA TRP A 73 11.33 8.06 5.31
C TRP A 73 12.26 6.96 4.82
N ALA A 74 12.48 6.82 3.52
CA ALA A 74 13.37 5.80 2.97
C ALA A 74 14.77 5.83 3.62
N GLY A 75 15.25 4.66 4.04
CA GLY A 75 16.62 4.46 4.52
C GLY A 75 16.87 4.82 5.98
N ILE A 76 15.90 5.40 6.70
CA ILE A 76 16.11 5.74 8.13
C ILE A 76 16.26 4.49 9.01
N GLU A 77 15.75 3.36 8.54
CA GLU A 77 15.87 2.05 9.19
C GLU A 77 17.33 1.56 9.28
N ASP A 78 18.18 1.93 8.32
CA ASP A 78 19.60 1.55 8.29
C ASP A 78 20.40 2.25 9.40
N ASP A 79 19.93 3.42 9.84
CA ASP A 79 20.54 4.19 10.93
C ASP A 79 19.87 3.98 12.29
N ASN A 80 18.87 3.08 12.36
CA ASN A 80 18.01 2.87 13.53
C ASN A 80 17.29 4.17 13.97
N ILE A 81 16.95 5.01 13.00
CA ILE A 81 16.20 6.25 13.21
C ILE A 81 14.70 5.97 13.12
N LYS A 82 13.92 6.68 13.94
CA LYS A 82 12.45 6.63 13.95
C LYS A 82 11.85 8.04 13.89
N VAL A 83 10.56 8.12 13.55
CA VAL A 83 9.86 9.39 13.37
C VAL A 83 8.67 9.54 14.30
N ILE A 84 8.43 10.77 14.74
CA ILE A 84 7.21 11.21 15.40
C ILE A 84 6.51 12.16 14.41
N PRO A 85 5.64 11.64 13.51
CA PRO A 85 4.95 12.49 12.56
C PRO A 85 3.96 13.42 13.26
N ARG A 86 3.93 14.66 12.80
CA ARG A 86 2.91 15.66 13.10
C ARG A 86 2.32 16.15 11.78
N VAL A 87 1.11 15.70 11.47
CA VAL A 87 0.34 16.29 10.36
C VAL A 87 -0.05 17.72 10.74
N LEU A 88 -0.07 18.64 9.80
CA LEU A 88 -0.47 20.02 10.12
C LEU A 88 -1.29 20.67 9.01
N ILE A 89 -2.19 21.51 9.48
CA ILE A 89 -2.89 22.55 8.73
C ILE A 89 -2.49 23.86 9.39
N VAL A 90 -2.23 24.90 8.62
CA VAL A 90 -1.88 26.22 9.18
C VAL A 90 -3.13 27.08 9.29
N TYR A 91 -3.47 27.43 10.53
CA TYR A 91 -4.56 28.34 10.88
C TYR A 91 -4.09 29.27 12.02
N PRO A 92 -4.52 30.55 12.08
CA PRO A 92 -5.43 31.26 11.17
C PRO A 92 -4.74 31.85 9.95
N GLY A 93 -5.50 32.22 8.92
CA GLY A 93 -4.98 32.89 7.73
C GLY A 93 -5.45 32.27 6.42
N THR A 94 -4.52 31.85 5.56
CA THR A 94 -4.80 31.32 4.22
C THR A 94 -5.32 29.89 4.19
N GLY A 95 -5.20 29.14 5.30
CA GLY A 95 -5.50 27.71 5.32
C GLY A 95 -4.42 26.93 4.59
N GLU A 96 -3.15 27.12 4.94
CA GLU A 96 -2.06 26.36 4.32
C GLU A 96 -2.24 24.87 4.65
N PHE A 97 -2.07 24.03 3.63
CA PHE A 97 -2.28 22.59 3.70
C PHE A 97 -3.71 22.15 4.02
N TRP A 98 -4.69 23.04 3.90
CA TRP A 98 -6.11 22.74 4.11
C TRP A 98 -6.63 21.72 3.07
N PRO A 99 -7.58 20.82 3.44
CA PRO A 99 -8.22 19.93 2.48
C PRO A 99 -8.96 20.71 1.38
N ASN A 100 -8.66 20.47 0.10
CA ASN A 100 -9.15 21.31 -1.01
C ASN A 100 -10.69 21.29 -1.17
N ASP A 101 -11.33 20.20 -0.74
CA ASP A 101 -12.78 19.99 -0.86
C ASP A 101 -13.59 20.48 0.34
N ILE A 102 -12.93 20.99 1.38
CA ILE A 102 -13.57 21.60 2.55
C ILE A 102 -13.45 23.12 2.45
N PRO A 103 -14.57 23.89 2.46
CA PRO A 103 -14.50 25.34 2.47
C PRO A 103 -13.66 25.85 3.65
N HIS A 104 -12.72 26.75 3.35
CA HIS A 104 -11.96 27.53 4.33
C HIS A 104 -12.40 28.99 4.21
N ASP A 105 -13.16 29.47 5.20
CA ASP A 105 -13.64 30.87 5.20
C ASP A 105 -12.72 31.81 5.98
N GLY A 106 -11.63 31.27 6.55
CA GLY A 106 -10.67 32.02 7.36
C GLY A 106 -11.22 32.49 8.70
N THR A 107 -12.36 31.95 9.16
CA THR A 107 -13.00 32.32 10.43
C THR A 107 -13.00 31.19 11.44
N ALA A 108 -13.15 31.55 12.72
CA ALA A 108 -13.30 30.58 13.80
C ALA A 108 -14.51 29.64 13.60
N GLY A 109 -15.54 30.09 12.86
CA GLY A 109 -16.81 29.39 12.70
C GLY A 109 -16.67 28.00 12.09
N GLN A 110 -15.69 27.79 11.22
CA GLN A 110 -15.44 26.49 10.57
C GLN A 110 -15.13 25.36 11.57
N TRP A 111 -14.52 25.68 12.71
CA TRP A 111 -14.24 24.76 13.81
C TRP A 111 -15.49 24.36 14.61
N ASN A 112 -16.70 24.81 14.23
CA ASN A 112 -17.97 24.31 14.73
C ASN A 112 -18.71 23.41 13.72
N THR A 113 -18.16 23.18 12.53
CA THR A 113 -18.84 22.42 11.48
C THR A 113 -18.63 20.92 11.66
N THR A 114 -19.68 20.13 11.43
CA THR A 114 -19.55 18.67 11.40
C THR A 114 -18.72 18.21 10.20
N THR A 115 -18.77 18.93 9.08
CA THR A 115 -18.01 18.59 7.86
C THR A 115 -16.51 18.54 8.13
N LEU A 116 -15.92 19.59 8.71
CA LEU A 116 -14.48 19.59 9.03
C LEU A 116 -14.16 18.58 10.13
N ARG A 117 -14.99 18.49 11.18
CA ARG A 117 -14.80 17.53 12.27
C ARG A 117 -14.70 16.10 11.74
N ASP A 118 -15.68 15.70 10.94
CA ASP A 118 -15.78 14.33 10.44
C ASP A 118 -14.66 14.04 9.43
N ARG A 119 -14.22 15.06 8.67
CA ARG A 119 -13.05 14.98 7.78
C ARG A 119 -11.77 14.69 8.55
N LEU A 120 -11.49 15.45 9.61
CA LEU A 120 -10.28 15.27 10.41
C LEU A 120 -10.29 13.94 11.18
N ALA A 121 -11.46 13.49 11.65
CA ALA A 121 -11.62 12.18 12.29
C ALA A 121 -11.35 11.03 11.29
N ALA A 122 -11.84 11.16 10.06
CA ALA A 122 -11.56 10.22 8.99
C ALA A 122 -10.06 10.22 8.62
N MET A 123 -9.40 11.38 8.63
CA MET A 123 -7.95 11.47 8.44
C MET A 123 -7.20 10.71 9.53
N ILE A 124 -7.52 10.89 10.82
CA ILE A 124 -6.92 10.11 11.92
C ILE A 124 -7.09 8.61 11.70
N THR A 125 -8.25 8.19 11.21
CA THR A 125 -8.50 6.78 10.87
C THR A 125 -7.52 6.30 9.80
N LYS A 126 -7.34 7.05 8.70
CA LYS A 126 -6.38 6.71 7.63
C LYS A 126 -4.92 6.76 8.12
N LEU A 127 -4.57 7.68 9.01
CA LEU A 127 -3.26 7.74 9.65
C LEU A 127 -3.00 6.51 10.51
N GLY A 128 -3.97 6.05 11.30
CA GLY A 128 -3.82 4.81 12.08
C GLY A 128 -3.72 3.57 11.21
N GLN A 129 -4.39 3.55 10.05
CA GLN A 129 -4.10 2.54 9.03
C GLN A 129 -2.62 2.67 8.63
N ALA A 130 -2.17 3.78 8.05
CA ALA A 130 -0.78 3.87 7.57
C ALA A 130 0.30 3.63 8.65
N TRP A 131 0.09 4.06 9.89
CA TRP A 131 1.18 4.24 10.87
C TRP A 131 1.11 3.37 12.12
N ASP A 132 -0.03 2.78 12.48
CA ASP A 132 -0.14 2.05 13.76
C ASP A 132 0.80 0.83 13.82
N HIS A 133 1.14 0.25 12.68
CA HIS A 133 2.07 -0.87 12.58
C HIS A 133 3.35 -0.55 11.79
N ASP A 134 3.52 0.70 11.35
CA ASP A 134 4.75 1.12 10.68
C ASP A 134 5.90 1.14 11.71
N PRO A 135 6.95 0.33 11.54
CA PRO A 135 8.05 0.26 12.51
C PRO A 135 8.91 1.52 12.55
N ARG A 136 8.84 2.37 11.52
CA ARG A 136 9.51 3.68 11.48
C ARG A 136 8.88 4.66 12.45
N VAL A 137 7.60 4.51 12.75
CA VAL A 137 6.85 5.45 13.62
C VAL A 137 7.11 5.13 15.10
N ALA A 138 7.68 6.10 15.80
CA ALA A 138 7.99 6.07 17.23
C ALA A 138 6.78 6.36 18.11
N ALA A 139 5.98 7.35 17.72
CA ALA A 139 4.75 7.81 18.34
C ALA A 139 4.11 8.79 17.35
N VAL A 140 2.86 9.21 17.57
CA VAL A 140 2.18 10.19 16.73
C VAL A 140 1.89 11.44 17.54
N GLU A 141 2.30 12.59 17.04
CA GLU A 141 1.78 13.86 17.54
C GLU A 141 0.54 14.18 16.74
N MET A 142 -0.63 14.24 17.39
CA MET A 142 -1.91 14.45 16.71
C MET A 142 -2.05 15.91 16.24
N GLY A 143 -1.17 16.40 15.38
CA GLY A 143 -1.36 17.69 14.74
C GLY A 143 -2.45 17.59 13.67
N LEU A 144 -3.38 18.54 13.64
CA LEU A 144 -4.44 18.69 12.63
C LEU A 144 -5.08 20.08 12.69
N TRP A 145 -4.85 20.82 13.78
CA TRP A 145 -5.35 22.18 13.95
C TRP A 145 -4.35 23.06 14.69
N GLY A 146 -4.55 24.36 14.49
CA GLY A 146 -3.65 25.39 14.97
C GLY A 146 -2.40 25.53 14.12
N LYS A 147 -1.79 26.71 14.17
CA LYS A 147 -0.55 27.01 13.44
C LYS A 147 0.47 25.92 13.77
N TRP A 148 1.07 25.28 12.77
CA TRP A 148 2.02 24.16 12.95
C TRP A 148 1.49 22.95 13.75
N GLY A 149 0.17 22.77 13.82
CA GLY A 149 -0.46 21.68 14.56
C GLY A 149 -0.44 21.88 16.09
N GLU A 150 -0.36 23.12 16.57
CA GLU A 150 -0.18 23.48 17.99
C GLU A 150 -1.47 23.47 18.84
N HIS A 151 -2.54 22.85 18.35
CA HIS A 151 -3.78 22.59 19.09
C HIS A 151 -4.58 23.82 19.56
N ASN A 152 -4.23 25.02 19.09
CA ASN A 152 -4.93 26.26 19.42
C ASN A 152 -5.32 27.03 18.15
N ILE A 153 -6.43 27.76 18.19
CA ILE A 153 -6.94 28.54 17.04
C ILE A 153 -6.66 30.04 17.17
N TYR A 154 -5.72 30.44 18.05
CA TYR A 154 -5.39 31.84 18.32
C TYR A 154 -4.98 32.62 17.04
N PRO A 155 -5.37 33.90 16.87
CA PRO A 155 -6.07 34.76 17.84
C PRO A 155 -7.58 34.57 17.88
N ASP A 156 -8.13 33.65 17.09
CA ASP A 156 -9.55 33.38 17.11
C ASP A 156 -9.98 32.60 18.36
N GLN A 157 -11.25 32.75 18.70
CA GLN A 157 -11.85 32.10 19.85
C GLN A 157 -13.25 31.59 19.53
N ILE A 158 -13.59 30.44 20.11
CA ILE A 158 -14.97 29.94 20.19
C ILE A 158 -15.39 30.00 21.66
N ASN A 159 -16.47 30.73 21.93
CA ASN A 159 -17.00 30.90 23.29
C ASN A 159 -15.95 31.39 24.32
N GLY A 160 -15.03 32.26 23.89
CA GLY A 160 -13.97 32.82 24.74
C GLY A 160 -12.77 31.91 25.00
N SER A 161 -12.68 30.78 24.31
CA SER A 161 -11.53 29.87 24.35
C SER A 161 -10.87 29.77 22.98
N ASP A 162 -9.54 29.71 22.97
CA ASP A 162 -8.70 29.41 21.80
C ASP A 162 -8.57 27.89 21.54
N ARG A 163 -9.34 27.07 22.25
CA ARG A 163 -9.43 25.62 22.05
C ARG A 163 -10.57 25.29 21.09
N ILE A 164 -10.40 24.19 20.35
CA ILE A 164 -11.48 23.59 19.57
C ILE A 164 -12.64 23.14 20.50
N PRO A 165 -13.90 23.12 20.01
CA PRO A 165 -15.04 22.70 20.81
C PRO A 165 -14.89 21.30 21.40
N ALA A 166 -15.52 21.05 22.56
CA ALA A 166 -15.48 19.75 23.23
C ALA A 166 -15.94 18.59 22.31
N SER A 167 -16.91 18.85 21.42
CA SER A 167 -17.36 17.85 20.42
C SER A 167 -16.29 17.49 19.39
N PHE A 168 -15.39 18.42 19.04
CA PHE A 168 -14.23 18.13 18.20
C PHE A 168 -13.18 17.34 18.99
N GLN A 169 -12.89 17.73 20.23
CA GLN A 169 -11.95 16.99 21.08
C GLN A 169 -12.40 15.54 21.27
N GLN A 170 -13.70 15.32 21.54
CA GLN A 170 -14.26 13.98 21.63
C GLN A 170 -14.11 13.21 20.31
N ALA A 171 -14.47 13.80 19.16
CA ALA A 171 -14.35 13.11 17.88
C ALA A 171 -12.90 12.76 17.51
N MET A 172 -11.95 13.66 17.76
CA MET A 172 -10.53 13.40 17.51
C MET A 172 -9.99 12.32 18.46
N GLY A 173 -10.37 12.38 19.74
CA GLY A 173 -9.97 11.39 20.75
C GLY A 173 -10.54 10.00 20.46
N ASP A 174 -11.83 9.91 20.12
CA ASP A 174 -12.49 8.65 19.73
C ASP A 174 -11.81 8.05 18.48
N ALA A 175 -11.50 8.87 17.49
CA ALA A 175 -10.80 8.43 16.28
C ALA A 175 -9.38 7.95 16.60
N ALA A 176 -8.61 8.70 17.38
CA ALA A 176 -7.23 8.34 17.73
C ALA A 176 -7.19 7.06 18.58
N ALA A 177 -8.05 6.97 19.59
CA ALA A 177 -8.18 5.80 20.44
C ALA A 177 -8.67 4.56 19.71
N ALA A 178 -9.35 4.69 18.57
CA ALA A 178 -9.71 3.56 17.70
C ALA A 178 -8.58 3.21 16.73
N ALA A 179 -7.92 4.22 16.15
CA ALA A 179 -6.98 4.06 15.04
C ALA A 179 -5.58 3.62 15.50
N PHE A 180 -5.16 3.98 16.72
CA PHE A 180 -3.82 3.70 17.25
C PHE A 180 -3.88 2.79 18.47
N GLN A 181 -3.77 1.47 18.26
CA GLN A 181 -3.71 0.49 19.35
C GLN A 181 -2.27 0.10 19.72
N HIS A 182 -1.33 0.31 18.80
CA HIS A 182 0.06 -0.16 18.92
C HIS A 182 1.07 0.98 18.92
N LYS A 183 0.68 2.21 18.53
CA LYS A 183 1.48 3.43 18.68
C LYS A 183 0.93 4.34 19.77
N LYS A 184 1.85 5.07 20.42
CA LYS A 184 1.50 6.13 21.36
C LYS A 184 1.06 7.37 20.61
N VAL A 185 0.03 8.05 21.11
CA VAL A 185 -0.44 9.33 20.59
C VAL A 185 -0.14 10.40 21.64
N MET A 186 0.30 11.58 21.20
CA MET A 186 0.57 12.73 22.05
C MET A 186 -0.23 13.94 21.58
N VAL A 187 -0.71 14.73 22.55
CA VAL A 187 -1.41 16.00 22.32
C VAL A 187 -0.72 17.13 23.07
N ARG A 188 -0.92 18.38 22.66
CA ARG A 188 -0.17 19.49 23.26
C ARG A 188 -0.60 19.80 24.69
N TYR A 189 -1.91 19.79 24.94
CA TYR A 189 -2.49 20.32 26.17
C TYR A 189 -3.01 19.21 27.08
N ALA A 190 -2.40 19.05 28.26
CA ALA A 190 -2.75 18.01 29.20
C ALA A 190 -4.15 18.15 29.81
N ASP A 191 -4.71 19.36 29.81
CA ASP A 191 -6.09 19.65 30.23
C ASP A 191 -7.14 19.33 29.14
N THR A 192 -6.71 18.93 27.94
CA THR A 192 -7.58 18.42 26.87
C THR A 192 -7.47 16.90 26.74
N PHE A 193 -8.46 16.26 26.09
CA PHE A 193 -8.47 14.80 25.89
C PHE A 193 -8.37 13.99 27.20
N THR A 194 -8.96 14.47 28.30
CA THR A 194 -8.91 13.84 29.63
C THR A 194 -9.63 12.50 29.74
N ALA A 195 -10.50 12.19 28.77
CA ALA A 195 -11.19 10.91 28.67
C ALA A 195 -10.36 9.80 28.01
N TYR A 196 -9.15 10.11 27.50
CA TYR A 196 -8.34 9.20 26.70
C TYR A 196 -6.96 8.96 27.33
N ASP A 197 -6.44 7.76 27.15
CA ASP A 197 -5.09 7.37 27.57
C ASP A 197 -4.07 7.81 26.50
N ILE A 198 -3.65 9.07 26.59
CA ILE A 198 -2.83 9.77 25.59
C ILE A 198 -1.69 10.51 26.31
N GLY A 199 -0.53 10.59 25.64
CA GLY A 199 0.65 11.30 26.10
C GLY A 199 0.62 12.80 25.80
N TYR A 200 1.72 13.50 26.14
CA TYR A 200 1.77 14.96 25.94
C TYR A 200 3.02 15.40 25.21
N ILE A 201 2.86 16.45 24.42
CA ILE A 201 3.97 17.26 23.95
C ILE A 201 3.88 18.68 24.49
N TRP A 202 4.92 19.13 25.17
CA TRP A 202 4.96 20.48 25.70
C TRP A 202 5.95 21.37 24.94
N ASP A 203 5.41 22.17 24.02
CA ASP A 203 6.19 23.03 23.11
C ASP A 203 6.80 24.29 23.81
N SER A 204 6.68 24.45 25.13
CA SER A 204 7.31 25.53 25.94
C SER A 204 7.94 24.99 27.22
N PHE A 205 8.65 23.87 27.10
CA PHE A 205 9.16 23.08 28.20
C PHE A 205 10.14 23.86 29.10
N ALA A 206 10.00 23.67 30.41
CA ALA A 206 10.88 24.21 31.44
C ALA A 206 10.96 25.75 31.52
N LEU A 207 9.94 26.48 31.07
CA LEU A 207 9.86 27.91 31.40
C LEU A 207 9.61 28.12 32.91
N PRO A 208 10.36 28.98 33.62
CA PRO A 208 10.25 29.17 35.07
C PRO A 208 8.84 29.51 35.58
N ASN A 209 8.06 30.21 34.77
CA ASN A 209 6.70 30.65 35.11
C ASN A 209 5.61 29.62 34.77
N ASP A 210 5.95 28.45 34.21
CA ASP A 210 4.98 27.48 33.71
C ASP A 210 4.74 26.27 34.65
N MET A 211 5.15 26.36 35.92
CA MET A 211 4.92 25.30 36.92
C MET A 211 3.44 24.90 37.07
N GLY A 212 2.50 25.81 36.78
CA GLY A 212 1.08 25.50 36.74
C GLY A 212 0.72 24.42 35.71
N TRP A 213 1.33 24.46 34.52
CA TRP A 213 1.15 23.46 33.46
C TRP A 213 1.85 22.15 33.80
N ALA A 214 3.03 22.22 34.43
CA ALA A 214 3.71 21.03 34.94
C ALA A 214 2.80 20.19 35.85
N ASN A 215 2.10 20.88 36.76
CA ASN A 215 1.20 20.24 37.71
C ASN A 215 -0.01 19.57 37.04
N THR A 216 -0.50 20.07 35.90
CA THR A 216 -1.60 19.40 35.18
C THR A 216 -1.12 18.13 34.50
N MET A 217 0.10 18.10 33.97
CA MET A 217 0.71 16.88 33.43
C MET A 217 0.96 15.84 34.52
N LEU A 218 1.55 16.25 35.65
CA LEU A 218 1.78 15.38 36.81
C LEU A 218 0.49 14.80 37.37
N ALA A 219 -0.57 15.60 37.46
CA ALA A 219 -1.85 15.15 38.00
C ALA A 219 -2.53 14.08 37.13
N ARG A 220 -2.15 13.94 35.85
CA ARG A 220 -2.69 12.91 34.95
C ARG A 220 -1.98 11.58 35.05
N ASP A 221 -0.72 11.59 35.49
CA ASP A 221 0.06 10.38 35.78
C ASP A 221 0.10 9.35 34.63
N THR A 222 -0.02 9.81 33.37
CA THR A 222 -0.05 8.91 32.19
C THR A 222 1.35 8.50 31.73
N TRP A 223 2.42 9.06 32.30
CA TRP A 223 3.81 8.81 31.89
C TRP A 223 4.25 7.36 32.06
N GLU A 224 3.57 6.55 32.89
CA GLU A 224 3.88 5.13 33.04
C GLU A 224 3.56 4.32 31.78
N THR A 225 2.60 4.81 30.98
CA THR A 225 2.05 4.06 29.83
C THR A 225 2.08 4.87 28.52
N GLN A 226 2.25 6.18 28.61
CA GLN A 226 2.22 7.13 27.49
C GLN A 226 3.47 8.00 27.45
N MET A 227 3.87 8.34 26.23
CA MET A 227 5.07 9.12 26.00
C MET A 227 4.87 10.60 26.36
N ILE A 228 5.87 11.21 26.99
CA ILE A 228 5.94 12.65 27.21
C ILE A 228 7.13 13.21 26.42
N SER A 229 6.90 14.27 25.66
CA SER A 229 7.87 14.96 24.82
C SER A 229 7.71 16.48 24.94
N GLY A 230 8.53 17.27 24.26
CA GLY A 230 8.46 18.72 24.32
C GLY A 230 9.47 19.47 23.45
N GLU A 231 9.47 20.78 23.61
CA GLU A 231 10.45 21.70 23.00
C GLU A 231 10.88 22.73 24.06
N VAL A 232 12.20 22.89 24.24
CA VAL A 232 12.75 23.99 25.05
C VAL A 232 12.68 25.24 24.19
N ALA A 233 11.57 25.96 24.24
CA ALA A 233 11.35 27.14 23.40
C ALA A 233 12.28 28.28 23.84
N TYR A 234 13.10 28.78 22.91
CA TYR A 234 14.09 29.84 23.17
C TYR A 234 13.65 31.22 22.65
N ASP A 235 12.56 31.29 21.91
CA ASP A 235 12.05 32.48 21.24
C ASP A 235 10.92 33.18 22.01
N TRP A 236 10.49 32.61 23.14
CA TRP A 236 9.37 33.11 23.95
C TRP A 236 9.53 32.82 25.43
N GLY A 237 8.87 33.60 26.29
CA GLY A 237 8.77 33.33 27.73
C GLY A 237 10.00 33.76 28.54
N ASP A 238 10.03 33.37 29.83
CA ASP A 238 11.15 33.65 30.71
C ASP A 238 12.33 32.70 30.45
N GLN A 239 13.39 33.22 29.85
CA GLN A 239 14.59 32.46 29.49
C GLN A 239 15.67 32.45 30.58
N SER A 240 15.40 33.04 31.76
CA SER A 240 16.42 33.30 32.79
C SER A 240 17.12 32.05 33.33
N GLN A 241 16.45 30.90 33.33
CA GLN A 241 17.02 29.60 33.74
C GLN A 241 17.44 28.71 32.55
N LEU A 242 17.11 29.11 31.32
CA LEU A 242 17.38 28.33 30.11
C LEU A 242 18.63 28.81 29.37
N GLY A 243 19.06 30.06 29.58
CA GLY A 243 20.23 30.61 28.90
C GLY A 243 19.96 31.09 27.47
N GLY A 244 18.71 31.07 27.02
CA GLY A 244 18.24 31.73 25.79
C GLY A 244 18.63 31.08 24.46
N SER A 245 19.34 29.95 24.47
CA SER A 245 19.63 29.13 23.29
C SER A 245 20.04 27.71 23.71
N PRO A 246 20.09 26.73 22.79
CA PRO A 246 20.58 25.38 23.09
C PRO A 246 22.00 25.40 23.70
N ASP A 247 22.91 26.14 23.07
CA ASP A 247 24.28 26.34 23.56
C ASP A 247 24.31 27.13 24.88
N GLY A 248 23.35 28.02 25.12
CA GLY A 248 23.20 28.74 26.39
C GLY A 248 22.74 27.84 27.54
N THR A 249 21.85 26.88 27.26
CA THR A 249 21.43 25.85 28.23
C THR A 249 22.59 24.92 28.54
N LEU A 250 23.22 24.36 27.52
CA LEU A 250 24.26 23.34 27.65
C LEU A 250 25.63 23.93 27.99
N GLY A 251 25.85 25.22 27.77
CA GLY A 251 27.07 25.93 28.15
C GLY A 251 27.17 26.21 29.65
N SER A 252 26.11 26.01 30.42
CA SER A 252 26.06 26.25 31.87
C SER A 252 25.55 25.03 32.63
N ASN A 253 26.31 24.58 33.63
CA ASN A 253 25.88 23.48 34.49
C ASN A 253 24.56 23.79 35.20
N SER A 254 24.36 25.03 35.70
CA SER A 254 23.12 25.37 36.41
C SER A 254 21.88 25.29 35.53
N ASN A 255 21.99 25.77 34.28
CA ASN A 255 20.87 25.76 33.34
C ASN A 255 20.59 24.33 32.84
N THR A 256 21.65 23.57 32.59
CA THR A 256 21.54 22.14 32.25
C THR A 256 20.87 21.36 33.37
N ASP A 257 21.31 21.55 34.62
CA ASP A 257 20.75 20.86 35.80
C ASP A 257 19.28 21.21 36.01
N TYR A 258 18.92 22.46 35.74
CA TYR A 258 17.53 22.90 35.78
C TYR A 258 16.65 22.13 34.77
N VAL A 259 17.07 22.07 33.50
CA VAL A 259 16.32 21.32 32.47
C VAL A 259 16.30 19.83 32.74
N ILE A 260 17.40 19.23 33.23
CA ILE A 260 17.45 17.83 33.66
C ILE A 260 16.44 17.57 34.79
N GLY A 261 16.35 18.45 35.78
CA GLY A 261 15.38 18.31 36.87
C GLY A 261 13.93 18.29 36.38
N TRP A 262 13.61 19.08 35.35
CA TRP A 262 12.30 19.02 34.70
C TRP A 262 12.08 17.73 33.90
N ILE A 263 13.11 17.22 33.21
CA ILE A 263 13.05 15.93 32.48
C ILE A 263 12.75 14.79 33.45
N GLU A 264 13.44 14.77 34.59
CA GLU A 264 13.27 13.78 35.65
C GLU A 264 11.89 13.89 36.30
N GLN A 265 11.46 15.10 36.65
CA GLN A 265 10.17 15.33 37.31
C GLN A 265 8.98 14.96 36.42
N LEU A 266 9.04 15.26 35.12
CA LEU A 266 7.94 15.04 34.18
C LEU A 266 8.09 13.78 33.34
N HIS A 267 9.08 12.93 33.64
CA HIS A 267 9.31 11.65 32.95
C HIS A 267 9.45 11.81 31.42
N VAL A 268 10.18 12.85 30.99
CA VAL A 268 10.27 13.23 29.57
C VAL A 268 11.15 12.24 28.80
N SER A 269 10.62 11.77 27.68
CA SER A 269 11.29 10.81 26.80
C SER A 269 12.15 11.48 25.75
N SER A 270 11.75 12.65 25.24
CA SER A 270 12.52 13.40 24.25
C SER A 270 12.23 14.90 24.21
N LEU A 271 13.21 15.70 23.75
CA LEU A 271 13.03 17.15 23.57
C LEU A 271 13.56 17.65 22.21
N GLY A 272 12.86 18.65 21.67
CA GLY A 272 13.10 19.34 20.41
C GLY A 272 14.31 20.28 20.41
N TRP A 273 14.07 21.59 20.32
CA TRP A 273 15.04 22.66 20.01
C TRP A 273 16.39 22.59 20.73
N ILE A 274 16.44 22.03 21.94
CA ILE A 274 17.69 21.75 22.66
C ILE A 274 18.66 20.85 21.85
N ALA A 275 18.17 20.05 20.90
CA ALA A 275 18.95 19.22 19.98
C ALA A 275 19.77 20.03 18.95
N GLU A 276 19.46 21.31 18.76
CA GLU A 276 20.11 22.22 17.80
C GLU A 276 21.39 22.87 18.35
N TYR A 277 22.02 22.25 19.35
CA TYR A 277 23.26 22.75 19.94
C TYR A 277 24.47 22.55 19.02
N THR A 278 25.51 23.35 19.24
CA THR A 278 26.75 23.25 18.47
C THR A 278 27.65 22.15 19.03
N ALA A 279 27.73 21.02 18.33
CA ALA A 279 28.63 19.92 18.70
C ALA A 279 30.11 20.34 18.65
N GLY A 280 30.95 19.73 19.51
CA GLY A 280 32.40 19.93 19.54
C GLY A 280 32.89 20.97 20.54
N ASN A 281 32.00 21.76 21.17
CA ASN A 281 32.35 22.52 22.36
C ASN A 281 32.37 21.60 23.59
N SER A 282 33.51 21.52 24.29
CA SER A 282 33.70 20.54 25.37
C SER A 282 32.71 20.67 26.53
N THR A 283 32.34 21.89 26.92
CA THR A 283 31.34 22.11 27.98
C THR A 283 29.94 21.72 27.50
N VAL A 284 29.56 22.17 26.29
CA VAL A 284 28.27 21.84 25.68
C VAL A 284 28.12 20.35 25.50
N SER A 285 29.11 19.67 24.90
CA SER A 285 29.11 18.22 24.72
C SER A 285 29.06 17.45 26.04
N ALA A 286 29.78 17.91 27.08
CA ALA A 286 29.71 17.28 28.40
C ALA A 286 28.29 17.39 29.01
N ASN A 287 27.65 18.54 28.90
CA ASN A 287 26.29 18.75 29.40
C ASN A 287 25.22 18.09 28.52
N ALA A 288 25.42 18.03 27.20
CA ALA A 288 24.59 17.26 26.28
C ALA A 288 24.61 15.78 26.66
N ALA A 289 25.79 15.23 26.95
CA ALA A 289 25.94 13.85 27.40
C ALA A 289 25.24 13.60 28.75
N ARG A 290 25.27 14.56 29.69
CA ARG A 290 24.52 14.46 30.95
C ARG A 290 23.01 14.43 30.69
N MET A 291 22.50 15.32 29.86
CA MET A 291 21.08 15.42 29.53
C MET A 291 20.59 14.20 28.73
N GLN A 292 21.39 13.70 27.78
CA GLN A 292 21.07 12.50 27.00
C GLN A 292 20.81 11.27 27.88
N LYS A 293 21.53 11.16 29.01
CA LYS A 293 21.34 10.07 29.97
C LYS A 293 20.06 10.21 30.78
N ALA A 294 19.58 11.42 31.02
CA ALA A 294 18.38 11.69 31.81
C ALA A 294 17.08 11.34 31.07
N PHE A 295 17.01 11.52 29.75
CA PHE A 295 15.79 11.23 28.98
C PHE A 295 15.33 9.78 29.07
N GLY A 296 14.02 9.55 29.09
CA GLY A 296 13.42 8.24 28.82
C GLY A 296 14.03 7.08 29.62
N TYR A 297 14.14 5.90 29.00
CA TYR A 297 14.73 4.73 29.63
C TYR A 297 16.28 4.75 29.61
N ARG A 298 16.88 4.05 30.58
CA ARG A 298 18.31 3.71 30.58
C ARG A 298 18.52 2.39 31.34
N PHE A 299 18.40 1.28 30.62
CA PHE A 299 18.51 -0.06 31.22
C PHE A 299 19.96 -0.43 31.49
N VAL A 300 20.25 -0.84 32.72
CA VAL A 300 21.56 -1.31 33.17
C VAL A 300 21.38 -2.70 33.73
N VAL A 301 22.03 -3.69 33.13
CA VAL A 301 22.17 -5.01 33.77
C VAL A 301 23.11 -4.81 34.96
N THR A 302 22.70 -5.12 36.18
CA THR A 302 23.53 -4.93 37.37
C THR A 302 24.11 -6.24 37.89
N GLU A 303 23.39 -7.34 37.69
CA GLU A 303 23.79 -8.67 38.14
C GLU A 303 23.34 -9.73 37.13
N ALA A 304 24.12 -10.80 36.99
CA ALA A 304 23.68 -12.01 36.32
C ALA A 304 24.25 -13.26 36.99
N ASN A 305 23.45 -14.32 37.02
CA ASN A 305 23.87 -15.66 37.40
C ASN A 305 23.81 -16.56 36.17
N VAL A 306 24.99 -16.98 35.72
CA VAL A 306 25.17 -17.76 34.49
C VAL A 306 25.88 -19.08 34.82
N PRO A 307 25.37 -20.24 34.37
CA PRO A 307 26.01 -21.52 34.61
C PRO A 307 27.31 -21.64 33.81
N ALA A 308 28.33 -22.27 34.38
CA ALA A 308 29.63 -22.44 33.73
C ALA A 308 29.57 -23.34 32.48
N SER A 309 28.55 -24.20 32.38
CA SER A 309 28.34 -25.09 31.24
C SER A 309 26.90 -25.57 31.10
N VAL A 310 26.52 -25.97 29.89
CA VAL A 310 25.27 -26.65 29.54
C VAL A 310 25.56 -27.83 28.61
N ASN A 311 24.79 -28.91 28.71
CA ASN A 311 24.89 -30.00 27.73
C ASN A 311 24.29 -29.54 26.39
N ALA A 312 24.83 -29.99 25.26
CA ALA A 312 24.15 -29.85 23.98
C ALA A 312 22.77 -30.54 24.05
N GLY A 313 21.71 -29.86 23.61
CA GLY A 313 20.32 -30.34 23.79
C GLY A 313 19.77 -30.15 25.21
N GLY A 314 20.51 -29.47 26.09
CA GLY A 314 20.15 -29.26 27.50
C GLY A 314 19.47 -27.92 27.78
N SER A 315 19.18 -27.69 29.06
CA SER A 315 18.56 -26.45 29.55
C SER A 315 19.60 -25.56 30.22
N LEU A 316 19.68 -24.29 29.78
CA LEU A 316 20.50 -23.23 30.34
C LEU A 316 19.67 -22.37 31.30
N SER A 317 19.93 -22.47 32.60
CA SER A 317 19.28 -21.60 33.61
C SER A 317 19.99 -20.24 33.65
N LEU A 318 19.31 -19.16 33.32
CA LEU A 318 19.83 -17.79 33.36
C LEU A 318 18.99 -16.95 34.32
N SER A 319 19.66 -16.18 35.18
CA SER A 319 19.04 -15.10 35.94
C SER A 319 19.82 -13.80 35.73
N PHE A 320 19.16 -12.67 35.56
CA PHE A 320 19.81 -11.36 35.52
C PHE A 320 18.89 -10.27 36.08
N THR A 321 19.49 -9.24 36.66
CA THR A 321 18.79 -8.06 37.20
C THR A 321 19.07 -6.86 36.32
N VAL A 322 18.02 -6.12 35.97
CA VAL A 322 18.08 -4.86 35.23
C VAL A 322 17.54 -3.74 36.09
N GLU A 323 18.23 -2.60 36.11
CA GLU A 323 17.73 -1.34 36.65
C GLU A 323 17.43 -0.38 35.50
N ASN A 324 16.29 0.30 35.53
CA ASN A 324 16.06 1.46 34.67
C ASN A 324 16.52 2.73 35.40
N ARG A 325 17.69 3.24 35.02
CA ARG A 325 18.28 4.47 35.58
C ARG A 325 17.92 5.74 34.81
N GLY A 326 16.97 5.64 33.88
CA GLY A 326 16.44 6.78 33.16
C GLY A 326 15.26 7.42 33.91
N SER A 327 14.64 8.42 33.29
CA SER A 327 13.47 9.12 33.84
C SER A 327 12.13 8.56 33.39
N ALA A 328 12.05 7.68 32.38
CA ALA A 328 10.77 7.13 31.90
C ALA A 328 10.89 5.63 31.52
N PRO A 329 9.79 4.88 31.45
CA PRO A 329 9.82 3.50 30.98
C PRO A 329 10.09 3.45 29.46
N PHE A 330 10.35 2.24 28.96
CA PHE A 330 10.25 1.98 27.53
C PHE A 330 8.82 1.55 27.20
N TYR A 331 8.18 2.18 26.22
CA TYR A 331 6.72 2.05 26.03
C TYR A 331 6.26 0.87 25.17
N TYR A 332 7.21 0.11 24.60
CA TYR A 332 6.93 -0.96 23.64
C TYR A 332 7.46 -2.31 24.11
N ALA A 333 6.73 -3.39 23.79
CA ALA A 333 7.09 -4.75 24.18
C ALA A 333 8.18 -5.33 23.24
N TRP A 334 9.36 -4.72 23.23
CA TRP A 334 10.47 -5.22 22.39
C TRP A 334 11.10 -6.47 23.02
N PRO A 335 11.31 -7.54 22.22
CA PRO A 335 11.84 -8.79 22.75
C PRO A 335 13.30 -8.65 23.18
N VAL A 336 13.61 -9.22 24.34
CA VAL A 336 14.99 -9.42 24.78
C VAL A 336 15.49 -10.73 24.20
N GLU A 337 16.62 -10.70 23.54
CA GLU A 337 17.32 -11.88 23.01
C GLU A 337 18.45 -12.30 23.95
N VAL A 338 18.57 -13.62 24.15
CA VAL A 338 19.77 -14.25 24.68
C VAL A 338 20.48 -14.97 23.54
N SER A 339 21.78 -14.74 23.39
CA SER A 339 22.59 -15.36 22.34
C SER A 339 23.87 -16.01 22.87
N LEU A 340 24.33 -17.05 22.19
CA LEU A 340 25.67 -17.64 22.33
C LEU A 340 26.51 -17.19 21.14
N LEU A 341 27.59 -16.46 21.44
CA LEU A 341 28.53 -15.94 20.46
C LEU A 341 29.81 -16.79 20.43
N ASP A 342 30.35 -17.02 19.24
CA ASP A 342 31.66 -17.66 19.09
C ASP A 342 32.84 -16.69 19.40
N SER A 343 34.07 -17.14 19.17
CA SER A 343 35.27 -16.31 19.37
C SER A 343 35.37 -15.10 18.42
N SER A 344 34.68 -15.14 17.28
CA SER A 344 34.56 -14.01 16.34
C SER A 344 33.45 -13.02 16.72
N ARG A 345 32.73 -13.29 17.83
CA ARG A 345 31.51 -12.57 18.27
C ARG A 345 30.30 -12.81 17.37
N SER A 346 30.37 -13.78 16.46
CA SER A 346 29.24 -14.16 15.60
C SER A 346 28.24 -15.00 16.38
N THR A 347 26.94 -14.79 16.12
CA THR A 347 25.87 -15.54 16.80
C THR A 347 25.81 -16.97 16.29
N VAL A 348 25.96 -17.95 17.18
CA VAL A 348 25.85 -19.38 16.88
C VAL A 348 24.46 -19.93 17.22
N TRP A 349 23.84 -19.35 18.25
CA TRP A 349 22.47 -19.66 18.64
C TRP A 349 21.89 -18.47 19.39
N SER A 350 20.59 -18.26 19.24
CA SER A 350 19.85 -17.29 20.05
C SER A 350 18.40 -17.71 20.26
N THR A 351 17.75 -17.07 21.23
CA THR A 351 16.31 -17.18 21.49
C THR A 351 15.81 -15.90 22.16
N THR A 352 14.54 -15.57 21.97
CA THR A 352 13.89 -14.48 22.69
C THR A 352 13.35 -14.93 24.05
N LEU A 353 13.23 -13.97 24.96
CA LEU A 353 12.66 -14.13 26.30
C LEU A 353 11.20 -13.67 26.31
N SER A 354 10.41 -14.23 27.22
CA SER A 354 9.03 -13.80 27.47
C SER A 354 8.92 -12.57 28.40
N THR A 355 10.03 -11.91 28.70
CA THR A 355 10.03 -10.73 29.60
C THR A 355 9.43 -9.53 28.90
N ASP A 356 8.63 -8.75 29.63
CA ASP A 356 8.07 -7.49 29.13
C ASP A 356 8.90 -6.33 29.67
N ILE A 357 9.66 -5.67 28.80
CA ILE A 357 10.56 -4.59 29.20
C ILE A 357 9.80 -3.28 29.52
N ARG A 358 8.50 -3.21 29.21
CA ARG A 358 7.67 -2.05 29.59
C ARG A 358 7.47 -1.94 31.08
N SER A 359 7.55 -3.07 31.80
CA SER A 359 7.45 -3.08 33.26
C SER A 359 8.77 -2.72 33.94
N TRP A 360 9.83 -2.39 33.21
CA TRP A 360 11.11 -1.98 33.78
C TRP A 360 11.08 -0.49 34.13
N MET A 361 10.39 -0.17 35.22
CA MET A 361 10.06 1.20 35.61
C MET A 361 11.30 1.97 36.12
N PRO A 362 11.37 3.30 35.87
CA PRO A 362 12.43 4.16 36.40
C PRO A 362 12.66 3.99 37.90
N GLY A 363 13.93 3.85 38.30
CA GLY A 363 14.33 3.73 39.71
C GLY A 363 14.09 2.36 40.34
N GLU A 364 13.52 1.40 39.60
CA GLU A 364 13.26 0.04 40.07
C GLU A 364 14.28 -0.99 39.55
N SER A 365 14.44 -2.09 40.29
CA SER A 365 15.23 -3.26 39.89
C SER A 365 14.31 -4.42 39.53
N HIS A 366 14.58 -5.06 38.39
CA HIS A 366 13.78 -6.17 37.87
C HIS A 366 14.65 -7.39 37.61
N THR A 367 14.35 -8.51 38.28
CA THR A 367 15.06 -9.77 38.06
C THR A 367 14.29 -10.67 37.10
N VAL A 368 14.95 -11.03 35.99
CA VAL A 368 14.47 -12.00 35.02
C VAL A 368 15.07 -13.35 35.34
N ASN A 369 14.22 -14.37 35.50
CA ASN A 369 14.64 -15.76 35.69
C ASN A 369 14.09 -16.61 34.54
N THR A 370 14.96 -17.34 33.85
CA THR A 370 14.57 -18.13 32.68
C THR A 370 15.38 -19.42 32.54
N ASN A 371 14.77 -20.40 31.88
CA ASN A 371 15.42 -21.65 31.47
C ASN A 371 15.29 -21.78 29.95
N LEU A 372 16.44 -21.81 29.26
CA LEU A 372 16.50 -21.77 27.81
C LEU A 372 16.94 -23.11 27.26
N SER A 373 16.22 -23.64 26.27
CA SER A 373 16.59 -24.88 25.60
C SER A 373 17.70 -24.62 24.57
N VAL A 374 18.91 -25.12 24.81
CA VAL A 374 20.03 -25.03 23.87
C VAL A 374 19.97 -26.24 22.92
N PRO A 375 19.81 -26.05 21.60
CA PRO A 375 19.70 -27.16 20.65
C PRO A 375 20.93 -28.09 20.66
N GLY A 376 20.70 -29.37 20.37
CA GLY A 376 21.79 -30.36 20.23
C GLY A 376 22.71 -30.11 19.03
N SER A 377 22.28 -29.26 18.09
CA SER A 377 23.07 -28.83 16.92
C SER A 377 24.14 -27.78 17.25
N VAL A 378 24.07 -27.13 18.42
CA VAL A 378 25.12 -26.20 18.85
C VAL A 378 26.41 -26.99 19.11
N PRO A 379 27.52 -26.70 18.40
CA PRO A 379 28.75 -27.47 18.56
C PRO A 379 29.29 -27.43 19.99
N ASN A 380 30.05 -28.46 20.38
CA ASN A 380 30.76 -28.43 21.65
C ASN A 380 31.83 -27.34 21.61
N GLY A 381 31.83 -26.43 22.58
CA GLY A 381 32.58 -25.19 22.48
C GLY A 381 32.55 -24.35 23.75
N THR A 382 33.34 -23.28 23.79
CA THR A 382 33.16 -22.19 24.75
C THR A 382 32.62 -20.99 23.99
N TYR A 383 31.52 -20.43 24.49
CA TYR A 383 30.79 -19.33 23.87
C TYR A 383 30.66 -18.16 24.84
N THR A 384 30.41 -16.96 24.33
CA THR A 384 29.97 -15.83 25.16
C THR A 384 28.45 -15.80 25.18
N LEU A 385 27.85 -15.84 26.36
CA LEU A 385 26.43 -15.55 26.52
C LEU A 385 26.23 -14.02 26.50
N ALA A 386 25.34 -13.50 25.67
CA ALA A 386 25.05 -12.07 25.56
C ALA A 386 23.55 -11.77 25.57
N LEU A 387 23.20 -10.55 25.96
CA LEU A 387 21.86 -9.98 25.84
C LEU A 387 21.79 -8.95 24.71
N SER A 388 20.64 -8.88 24.06
CA SER A 388 20.27 -7.80 23.12
C SER A 388 18.79 -7.47 23.28
N VAL A 389 18.38 -6.26 22.90
CA VAL A 389 16.96 -5.92 22.76
C VAL A 389 16.69 -5.65 21.29
N LEU A 390 15.76 -6.41 20.72
CA LEU A 390 15.52 -6.42 19.29
C LEU A 390 14.33 -5.53 18.94
N ASP A 391 14.41 -4.82 17.83
CA ASP A 391 13.21 -4.25 17.22
C ASP A 391 12.35 -5.40 16.65
N PRO A 392 11.04 -5.46 16.95
CA PRO A 392 10.12 -6.41 16.34
C PRO A 392 10.16 -6.42 14.80
N ALA A 393 10.53 -5.29 14.17
CA ALA A 393 10.79 -5.20 12.75
C ALA A 393 12.16 -5.77 12.39
N GLY A 394 12.16 -6.98 11.84
CA GLY A 394 13.39 -7.66 11.44
C GLY A 394 14.06 -8.46 12.55
N LEU A 395 13.64 -8.30 13.81
CA LEU A 395 14.26 -8.96 14.98
C LEU A 395 15.77 -8.69 15.03
N GLN A 396 16.15 -7.45 14.73
CA GLN A 396 17.54 -6.99 14.75
C GLN A 396 17.81 -6.26 16.07
N PRO A 397 19.04 -6.35 16.63
CA PRO A 397 19.42 -5.53 17.78
C PRO A 397 19.26 -4.04 17.46
N SER A 398 18.47 -3.33 18.26
CA SER A 398 18.14 -1.92 18.00
C SER A 398 18.12 -1.08 19.28
N LEU A 399 17.98 -1.68 20.47
CA LEU A 399 18.10 -1.00 21.76
C LEU A 399 19.27 -1.57 22.55
N ARG A 400 20.07 -0.69 23.17
CA ARG A 400 21.27 -1.06 23.94
C ARG A 400 21.05 -0.93 25.45
N PHE A 401 21.60 -1.89 26.21
CA PHE A 401 21.84 -1.72 27.64
C PHE A 401 23.02 -0.78 27.88
N ALA A 402 22.94 0.07 28.90
CA ALA A 402 23.92 1.08 29.27
C ALA A 402 25.06 0.51 30.13
N ASN A 403 25.67 -0.59 29.69
CA ASN A 403 26.69 -1.34 30.40
C ASN A 403 28.10 -1.07 29.85
N THR A 404 29.13 -1.16 30.71
CA THR A 404 30.54 -1.07 30.26
C THR A 404 30.96 -2.25 29.39
N ASN A 405 30.37 -3.42 29.62
CA ASN A 405 30.54 -4.62 28.81
C ASN A 405 29.64 -4.55 27.58
N TYR A 406 30.23 -4.16 26.46
CA TYR A 406 29.54 -4.01 25.18
C TYR A 406 30.35 -4.62 24.03
N TYR A 407 29.65 -5.25 23.09
CA TYR A 407 30.16 -5.56 21.76
C TYR A 407 29.28 -4.87 20.71
N ASN A 408 29.92 -4.35 19.66
CA ASN A 408 29.25 -3.74 18.50
C ASN A 408 28.14 -4.63 17.94
N GLY A 409 27.07 -4.00 17.46
CA GLY A 409 25.86 -4.71 17.02
C GLY A 409 24.86 -4.95 18.14
N GLY A 410 24.87 -4.13 19.21
CA GLY A 410 23.82 -4.12 20.23
C GLY A 410 23.89 -5.28 21.23
N ARG A 411 25.09 -5.76 21.56
CA ARG A 411 25.32 -6.99 22.34
C ARG A 411 25.96 -6.68 23.69
N THR A 412 25.32 -7.08 24.77
CA THR A 412 25.83 -6.96 26.15
C THR A 412 26.32 -8.33 26.64
N PRO A 413 27.62 -8.66 26.51
CA PRO A 413 28.15 -9.96 26.92
C PRO A 413 28.15 -10.14 28.44
N LEU A 414 27.57 -11.22 28.93
CA LEU A 414 27.46 -11.52 30.36
C LEU A 414 28.62 -12.38 30.87
N ALA A 415 28.82 -13.56 30.30
CA ALA A 415 29.80 -14.54 30.79
C ALA A 415 30.19 -15.55 29.71
N ARG A 416 31.24 -16.33 29.96
CA ARG A 416 31.59 -17.48 29.11
C ARG A 416 30.84 -18.72 29.58
N VAL A 417 30.25 -19.44 28.63
CA VAL A 417 29.49 -20.68 28.86
C VAL A 417 30.05 -21.78 27.97
N GLY A 418 30.35 -22.94 28.56
CA GLY A 418 30.73 -24.13 27.80
C GLY A 418 29.51 -24.92 27.34
N VAL A 419 29.45 -25.33 26.07
CA VAL A 419 28.45 -26.28 25.55
C VAL A 419 29.12 -27.63 25.39
N GLY A 420 28.58 -28.66 26.05
CA GLY A 420 29.13 -30.03 26.03
C GLY A 420 30.50 -30.18 26.72
N GLN A 421 31.02 -29.10 27.30
CA GLN A 421 32.27 -29.05 28.07
C GLN A 421 32.22 -27.88 29.06
N ALA A 422 33.17 -27.81 30.00
CA ALA A 422 33.33 -26.63 30.85
C ALA A 422 33.93 -25.46 30.06
N ALA A 423 33.51 -24.22 30.37
CA ALA A 423 34.15 -23.04 29.82
C ALA A 423 35.64 -22.98 30.22
N VAL A 424 36.52 -22.80 29.24
CA VAL A 424 37.99 -22.83 29.47
C VAL A 424 38.54 -21.54 30.12
N SER A 425 37.77 -20.45 30.12
CA SER A 425 38.10 -19.16 30.71
C SER A 425 36.85 -18.31 30.87
N GLN A 426 36.84 -17.39 31.83
CA GLN A 426 35.79 -16.34 31.98
C GLN A 426 36.21 -14.98 31.40
N ASN A 427 37.36 -14.89 30.72
CA ASN A 427 37.79 -13.66 30.08
C ASN A 427 36.91 -13.33 28.84
N LEU A 428 36.22 -12.19 28.88
CA LEU A 428 35.39 -11.68 27.78
C LEU A 428 36.19 -10.85 26.75
N GLY A 429 37.47 -10.56 27.00
CA GLY A 429 38.27 -9.71 26.12
C GLY A 429 37.90 -8.23 26.24
N ALA A 430 38.32 -7.43 25.26
CA ALA A 430 38.03 -6.00 25.21
C ALA A 430 36.57 -5.74 24.84
N PHE A 431 36.03 -4.65 25.38
CA PHE A 431 34.70 -4.14 25.05
C PHE A 431 34.80 -2.95 24.09
N ASP A 432 33.76 -2.76 23.29
CA ASP A 432 33.66 -1.68 22.31
C ASP A 432 32.95 -0.45 22.94
N SER A 433 33.04 0.72 22.30
CA SER A 433 32.33 1.92 22.75
C SER A 433 30.86 1.87 22.31
N LEU A 434 29.96 2.19 23.24
CA LEU A 434 28.54 2.36 22.95
C LEU A 434 28.29 3.62 22.13
N GLN A 435 29.02 4.71 22.42
CA GLN A 435 28.90 5.98 21.74
C GLN A 435 29.32 5.91 20.27
N ALA A 436 30.39 5.17 19.96
CA ALA A 436 30.94 5.07 18.61
C ALA A 436 30.15 4.13 17.68
N ASP A 437 29.30 3.27 18.23
CA ASP A 437 28.61 2.26 17.44
C ASP A 437 27.40 2.84 16.68
N GLN A 438 27.45 2.75 15.36
CA GLN A 438 26.38 3.17 14.46
C GLN A 438 25.77 1.99 13.68
N SER A 439 26.12 0.74 14.03
CA SER A 439 25.76 -0.46 13.26
C SER A 439 24.35 -1.02 13.51
N LEU A 440 23.58 -0.42 14.40
CA LEU A 440 22.22 -0.90 14.71
C LEU A 440 21.27 -0.40 13.64
N SER A 441 20.33 -1.25 13.27
CA SER A 441 19.28 -1.02 12.28
C SER A 441 18.03 -1.82 12.63
N TYR A 442 16.96 -1.66 11.85
CA TYR A 442 15.79 -2.54 11.85
C TYR A 442 15.37 -2.83 10.41
N SER A 443 14.50 -3.82 10.17
CA SER A 443 14.12 -4.21 8.81
C SER A 443 12.62 -4.18 8.56
N LEU A 444 12.24 -3.52 7.47
CA LEU A 444 10.86 -3.48 6.97
C LEU A 444 10.44 -4.79 6.28
N ASN A 445 11.38 -5.62 5.83
CA ASN A 445 11.09 -6.83 5.04
C ASN A 445 10.45 -7.96 5.85
N ASN A 446 10.41 -7.84 7.18
CA ASN A 446 9.74 -8.77 8.09
C ASN A 446 8.53 -8.13 8.80
N SER A 447 8.13 -6.89 8.47
CA SER A 447 6.88 -6.32 8.98
C SER A 447 5.71 -6.82 8.13
N VAL A 448 4.67 -7.33 8.80
CA VAL A 448 3.40 -7.60 8.13
C VAL A 448 2.90 -6.24 7.60
N GLN A 449 2.64 -6.14 6.30
CA GLN A 449 2.10 -4.93 5.67
C GLN A 449 0.57 -4.94 5.76
N ILE A 450 -0.06 -3.75 5.84
CA ILE A 450 -1.52 -3.68 5.80
C ILE A 450 -2.02 -4.24 4.47
N PRO A 451 -3.08 -5.05 4.48
CA PRO A 451 -3.57 -5.61 3.24
C PRO A 451 -4.07 -4.50 2.31
N ALA A 452 -3.85 -4.68 1.01
CA ALA A 452 -4.44 -3.79 0.02
C ALA A 452 -5.98 -3.72 0.17
N VAL A 453 -6.58 -2.60 -0.23
CA VAL A 453 -8.04 -2.44 -0.22
C VAL A 453 -8.72 -3.56 -1.04
N PRO A 454 -9.77 -4.22 -0.51
CA PRO A 454 -10.54 -5.20 -1.26
C PRO A 454 -11.08 -4.60 -2.56
N SER A 455 -10.76 -5.23 -3.68
CA SER A 455 -11.25 -4.80 -4.99
C SER A 455 -12.47 -5.64 -5.42
N LEU A 456 -13.26 -5.09 -6.34
CA LEU A 456 -14.40 -5.77 -6.98
C LEU A 456 -15.48 -6.24 -5.99
N LEU A 457 -15.83 -5.42 -4.99
CA LEU A 457 -17.02 -5.69 -4.21
C LEU A 457 -18.23 -5.71 -5.14
N THR A 458 -19.04 -6.77 -5.08
CA THR A 458 -20.21 -7.01 -5.94
C THR A 458 -21.36 -7.58 -5.12
N PRO A 459 -22.61 -7.11 -5.31
CA PRO A 459 -23.78 -7.68 -4.67
C PRO A 459 -24.58 -8.60 -5.61
N THR A 460 -25.06 -9.72 -5.07
CA THR A 460 -26.06 -10.59 -5.67
C THR A 460 -27.36 -10.46 -4.87
N ILE A 461 -28.41 -10.00 -5.55
CA ILE A 461 -29.71 -9.74 -4.95
C ILE A 461 -30.45 -11.07 -4.72
N GLY A 462 -31.01 -11.25 -3.52
CA GLY A 462 -31.93 -12.33 -3.18
C GLY A 462 -33.17 -11.82 -2.46
N ASP A 463 -33.98 -12.75 -1.95
CA ASP A 463 -35.20 -12.46 -1.21
C ASP A 463 -34.90 -12.15 0.25
N GLY A 464 -35.07 -10.89 0.63
CA GLY A 464 -34.68 -10.41 1.96
C GLY A 464 -33.20 -10.61 2.26
N SER A 465 -32.35 -10.71 1.22
CA SER A 465 -30.92 -10.97 1.37
C SER A 465 -30.08 -10.35 0.25
N VAL A 466 -28.82 -10.03 0.54
CA VAL A 466 -27.79 -9.67 -0.45
C VAL A 466 -26.56 -10.50 -0.16
N THR A 467 -26.07 -11.24 -1.17
CA THR A 467 -24.78 -11.92 -1.08
C THR A 467 -23.70 -11.03 -1.68
N LEU A 468 -22.70 -10.67 -0.90
CA LEU A 468 -21.56 -9.86 -1.29
C LEU A 468 -20.36 -10.77 -1.60
N SER A 469 -19.63 -10.43 -2.65
CA SER A 469 -18.35 -11.06 -3.01
C SER A 469 -17.32 -10.01 -3.41
N TRP A 470 -16.05 -10.26 -3.10
CA TRP A 470 -14.92 -9.38 -3.45
C TRP A 470 -13.66 -10.20 -3.73
N ASN A 471 -12.59 -9.55 -4.20
CA ASN A 471 -11.29 -10.18 -4.38
C ASN A 471 -10.52 -10.28 -3.07
N ALA A 472 -9.73 -11.33 -2.92
CA ALA A 472 -8.84 -11.45 -1.78
C ALA A 472 -7.76 -10.35 -1.83
N SER A 473 -7.54 -9.67 -0.71
CA SER A 473 -6.45 -8.73 -0.52
C SER A 473 -5.18 -9.46 -0.11
N THR A 474 -4.06 -9.18 -0.80
CA THR A 474 -2.74 -9.74 -0.43
C THR A 474 -2.41 -9.43 1.02
N GLY A 475 -2.02 -10.46 1.79
CA GLY A 475 -1.67 -10.32 3.21
C GLY A 475 -2.85 -10.25 4.17
N SER A 476 -4.11 -10.27 3.71
CA SER A 476 -5.31 -10.28 4.57
C SER A 476 -5.50 -11.60 5.30
N THR A 477 -5.87 -11.53 6.59
CA THR A 477 -6.33 -12.69 7.37
C THR A 477 -7.83 -12.63 7.68
N SER A 478 -8.48 -11.47 7.51
CA SER A 478 -9.92 -11.29 7.70
C SER A 478 -10.44 -10.06 6.93
N TYR A 479 -11.76 -9.90 6.86
CA TYR A 479 -12.42 -8.73 6.30
C TYR A 479 -13.47 -8.18 7.26
N THR A 480 -13.78 -6.89 7.14
CA THR A 480 -14.88 -6.21 7.83
C THR A 480 -15.88 -5.71 6.79
N VAL A 481 -17.12 -6.17 6.86
CA VAL A 481 -18.21 -5.77 5.95
C VAL A 481 -19.06 -4.71 6.63
N LEU A 482 -19.24 -3.57 5.96
CA LEU A 482 -20.05 -2.47 6.47
C LEU A 482 -21.24 -2.17 5.55
N ARG A 483 -22.36 -1.75 6.14
CA ARG A 483 -23.61 -1.41 5.45
C ARG A 483 -24.18 -0.07 5.91
N SER A 484 -24.77 0.68 4.99
CA SER A 484 -25.57 1.88 5.24
C SER A 484 -26.86 1.87 4.43
N THR A 485 -27.87 2.64 4.85
CA THR A 485 -29.04 3.00 4.01
C THR A 485 -28.86 4.36 3.31
N THR A 486 -27.75 5.04 3.57
CA THR A 486 -27.40 6.34 3.00
C THR A 486 -26.12 6.17 2.16
N SER A 487 -26.12 6.68 0.93
CA SER A 487 -24.93 6.59 0.09
C SER A 487 -23.77 7.39 0.67
N GLY A 488 -22.56 6.82 0.67
CA GLY A 488 -21.32 7.50 1.02
C GLY A 488 -21.09 7.81 2.50
N SER A 489 -22.02 7.48 3.40
CA SER A 489 -21.88 7.77 4.84
C SER A 489 -22.77 6.87 5.71
N GLY A 490 -22.53 6.87 7.03
CA GLY A 490 -23.40 6.19 8.00
C GLY A 490 -23.25 4.67 8.04
N TYR A 491 -22.09 4.14 7.65
CA TYR A 491 -21.83 2.70 7.63
C TYR A 491 -21.73 2.11 9.03
N ALA A 492 -22.42 0.99 9.24
CA ALA A 492 -22.31 0.14 10.42
C ALA A 492 -21.72 -1.22 10.04
N VAL A 493 -20.88 -1.79 10.91
CA VAL A 493 -20.31 -3.14 10.73
C VAL A 493 -21.43 -4.18 10.81
N ILE A 494 -21.51 -5.07 9.82
CA ILE A 494 -22.50 -6.15 9.76
C ILE A 494 -21.88 -7.56 9.79
N GLY A 495 -20.56 -7.67 9.66
CA GLY A 495 -19.87 -8.96 9.83
C GLY A 495 -18.37 -8.88 9.58
N ASN A 496 -17.63 -9.88 10.07
CA ASN A 496 -16.17 -9.99 9.92
C ASN A 496 -15.74 -11.36 9.35
N PRO A 497 -16.03 -11.66 8.07
CA PRO A 497 -15.71 -12.96 7.49
C PRO A 497 -14.20 -13.15 7.30
N GLY A 498 -13.73 -14.40 7.47
CA GLY A 498 -12.36 -14.79 7.12
C GLY A 498 -12.16 -15.09 5.62
N GLY A 499 -13.26 -15.13 4.85
CA GLY A 499 -13.25 -15.37 3.40
C GLY A 499 -13.78 -14.17 2.62
N THR A 500 -13.80 -14.28 1.30
CA THR A 500 -14.10 -13.17 0.39
C THR A 500 -15.58 -13.07 -0.02
N THR A 501 -16.48 -13.63 0.80
CA THR A 501 -17.92 -13.59 0.58
C THR A 501 -18.67 -13.38 1.90
N PHE A 502 -19.81 -12.70 1.84
CA PHE A 502 -20.69 -12.48 3.00
C PHE A 502 -22.15 -12.38 2.57
N THR A 503 -23.06 -13.11 3.22
CA THR A 503 -24.50 -12.99 2.94
C THR A 503 -25.17 -12.17 4.03
N ASP A 504 -25.64 -10.98 3.68
CA ASP A 504 -26.50 -10.14 4.51
C ASP A 504 -27.95 -10.62 4.36
N THR A 505 -28.64 -10.91 5.48
CA THR A 505 -29.99 -11.51 5.50
C THR A 505 -30.92 -10.73 6.41
N GLY A 506 -32.23 -10.96 6.29
CA GLY A 506 -33.23 -10.24 7.08
C GLY A 506 -33.47 -8.81 6.59
N LEU A 507 -33.19 -8.55 5.32
CA LEU A 507 -33.37 -7.25 4.69
C LEU A 507 -34.82 -7.02 4.25
N SER A 508 -35.24 -5.77 4.22
CA SER A 508 -36.55 -5.39 3.69
C SER A 508 -36.49 -5.29 2.17
N ASN A 509 -37.29 -6.11 1.48
CA ASN A 509 -37.43 -6.03 0.03
C ASN A 509 -37.89 -4.63 -0.40
N GLY A 510 -37.32 -4.12 -1.49
CA GLY A 510 -37.57 -2.77 -2.00
C GLY A 510 -36.78 -1.64 -1.29
N THR A 511 -36.01 -1.94 -0.25
CA THR A 511 -35.11 -0.97 0.40
C THR A 511 -33.70 -1.07 -0.19
N THR A 512 -33.10 0.06 -0.58
CA THR A 512 -31.72 0.09 -1.09
C THR A 512 -30.73 0.15 0.08
N TYR A 513 -29.77 -0.76 0.06
CA TYR A 513 -28.66 -0.82 1.00
C TYR A 513 -27.34 -0.58 0.26
N TYR A 514 -26.40 0.06 0.93
CA TYR A 514 -25.06 0.38 0.41
C TYR A 514 -24.01 -0.37 1.22
N TYR A 515 -23.01 -0.93 0.55
CA TYR A 515 -21.99 -1.79 1.16
C TYR A 515 -20.57 -1.37 0.78
N VAL A 516 -19.65 -1.52 1.72
CA VAL A 516 -18.19 -1.44 1.54
C VAL A 516 -17.54 -2.55 2.36
N VAL A 517 -16.34 -2.99 1.97
CA VAL A 517 -15.57 -4.01 2.67
C VAL A 517 -14.14 -3.52 2.89
N ARG A 518 -13.58 -3.82 4.06
CA ARG A 518 -12.17 -3.59 4.41
C ARG A 518 -11.46 -4.93 4.62
N ALA A 519 -10.19 -5.03 4.24
CA ALA A 519 -9.34 -6.16 4.58
C ALA A 519 -8.57 -5.86 5.86
N ALA A 520 -8.30 -6.87 6.68
CA ALA A 520 -7.52 -6.73 7.90
C ALA A 520 -6.53 -7.88 8.09
N ASN A 521 -5.41 -7.57 8.72
CA ASN A 521 -4.46 -8.54 9.26
C ASN A 521 -3.87 -8.03 10.58
N SER A 522 -2.82 -8.69 11.08
CA SER A 522 -2.13 -8.26 12.31
C SER A 522 -1.38 -6.94 12.18
N ALA A 523 -1.31 -6.34 10.99
CA ALA A 523 -0.72 -5.03 10.73
C ALA A 523 -1.76 -3.90 10.63
N GLY A 524 -3.06 -4.21 10.69
CA GLY A 524 -4.11 -3.20 10.60
C GLY A 524 -5.15 -3.50 9.52
N THR A 525 -5.96 -2.50 9.20
CA THR A 525 -7.12 -2.60 8.29
C THR A 525 -6.95 -1.66 7.10
N SER A 526 -7.30 -2.12 5.90
CA SER A 526 -7.28 -1.32 4.67
C SER A 526 -8.32 -0.20 4.69
N GLY A 527 -8.26 0.70 3.70
CA GLY A 527 -9.38 1.57 3.33
C GLY A 527 -10.64 0.80 2.87
N ASP A 528 -11.74 1.54 2.65
CA ASP A 528 -12.99 1.00 2.11
C ASP A 528 -12.84 0.59 0.64
N SER A 529 -13.38 -0.58 0.27
CA SER A 529 -13.56 -0.97 -1.12
C SER A 529 -14.40 0.04 -1.91
N ASN A 530 -14.54 -0.21 -3.22
CA ASN A 530 -15.62 0.44 -3.98
C ASN A 530 -16.98 0.21 -3.27
N GLN A 531 -17.76 1.27 -3.14
CA GLN A 531 -19.13 1.18 -2.64
C GLN A 531 -20.02 0.49 -3.68
N VAL A 532 -20.87 -0.43 -3.24
CA VAL A 532 -21.96 -0.99 -4.06
C VAL A 532 -23.32 -0.77 -3.42
N SER A 533 -24.38 -0.79 -4.21
CA SER A 533 -25.75 -0.76 -3.72
C SER A 533 -26.53 -1.99 -4.17
N ALA A 534 -27.51 -2.40 -3.37
CA ALA A 534 -28.39 -3.51 -3.68
C ALA A 534 -29.78 -3.30 -3.07
N THR A 535 -30.81 -3.71 -3.81
CA THR A 535 -32.21 -3.65 -3.38
C THR A 535 -32.79 -5.06 -3.42
N PRO A 536 -32.90 -5.75 -2.26
CA PRO A 536 -33.55 -7.06 -2.16
C PRO A 536 -34.92 -7.06 -2.80
N VAL A 537 -35.26 -8.14 -3.51
CA VAL A 537 -36.57 -8.31 -4.15
C VAL A 537 -37.18 -9.64 -3.73
N GLY A 538 -38.48 -9.63 -3.47
CA GLY A 538 -39.20 -10.84 -3.13
C GLY A 538 -39.21 -11.83 -4.29
N SER A 539 -39.12 -13.12 -3.98
CA SER A 539 -39.28 -14.18 -4.98
C SER A 539 -40.72 -14.14 -5.52
N GLY A 540 -40.90 -13.58 -6.72
CA GLY A 540 -42.21 -13.52 -7.37
C GLY A 540 -42.71 -14.92 -7.74
N SER A 541 -43.82 -15.34 -7.14
CA SER A 541 -44.62 -16.49 -7.61
C SER A 541 -45.19 -16.15 -8.99
N GLY A 542 -44.65 -16.73 -10.06
CA GLY A 542 -45.12 -16.51 -11.43
C GLY A 542 -46.24 -17.49 -11.80
N SER A 543 -47.44 -16.97 -12.09
CA SER A 543 -48.51 -17.74 -12.72
C SER A 543 -48.06 -18.24 -14.10
N SER A 544 -48.19 -19.54 -14.33
CA SER A 544 -48.04 -20.15 -15.64
C SER A 544 -49.28 -19.91 -16.51
N VAL A 545 -49.09 -19.61 -17.80
CA VAL A 545 -50.21 -19.44 -18.76
C VAL A 545 -50.11 -20.52 -19.83
N THR A 546 -51.21 -21.26 -20.02
CA THR A 546 -51.33 -22.36 -20.98
C THR A 546 -52.10 -21.93 -22.22
N TYR A 547 -51.67 -22.38 -23.39
CA TYR A 547 -52.32 -22.16 -24.69
C TYR A 547 -52.48 -23.48 -25.44
N GLU A 548 -53.72 -23.83 -25.79
CA GLU A 548 -54.05 -25.07 -26.51
C GLU A 548 -53.73 -24.96 -28.00
N ALA A 549 -53.23 -26.04 -28.63
CA ALA A 549 -52.83 -26.02 -30.04
C ALA A 549 -54.03 -25.90 -30.99
N GLU A 550 -55.16 -26.49 -30.63
CA GLU A 550 -56.42 -26.48 -31.38
C GLU A 550 -57.25 -25.20 -31.18
N ALA A 551 -56.77 -24.24 -30.39
CA ALA A 551 -57.48 -23.01 -30.15
C ALA A 551 -57.81 -22.29 -31.48
N SER A 552 -59.07 -21.87 -31.64
CA SER A 552 -59.56 -21.26 -32.90
C SER A 552 -58.84 -19.95 -33.29
N GLY A 553 -58.09 -19.36 -32.35
CA GLY A 553 -57.26 -18.19 -32.59
C GLY A 553 -55.88 -18.50 -33.18
N ASN A 554 -55.50 -19.78 -33.30
CA ASN A 554 -54.23 -20.20 -33.91
C ASN A 554 -54.37 -20.31 -35.44
N THR A 555 -53.25 -20.15 -36.15
CA THR A 555 -53.19 -20.33 -37.61
C THR A 555 -52.59 -21.69 -37.93
N LEU A 556 -53.27 -22.47 -38.77
CA LEU A 556 -52.74 -23.68 -39.41
C LEU A 556 -52.43 -23.38 -40.87
N SER A 557 -51.25 -23.75 -41.34
CA SER A 557 -50.84 -23.59 -42.73
C SER A 557 -50.39 -24.93 -43.34
N GLY A 558 -50.49 -25.02 -44.67
CA GLY A 558 -50.23 -26.27 -45.39
C GLY A 558 -51.25 -27.34 -45.05
N ASP A 559 -50.75 -28.55 -44.77
CA ASP A 559 -51.53 -29.74 -44.41
C ASP A 559 -51.77 -29.87 -42.89
N ALA A 560 -51.34 -28.90 -42.08
CA ALA A 560 -51.51 -28.93 -40.64
C ALA A 560 -53.01 -29.00 -40.27
N VAL A 561 -53.38 -29.95 -39.41
CA VAL A 561 -54.79 -30.24 -39.13
C VAL A 561 -55.03 -30.61 -37.67
N VAL A 562 -56.17 -30.17 -37.13
CA VAL A 562 -56.67 -30.59 -35.81
C VAL A 562 -57.21 -32.01 -35.92
N SER A 563 -56.76 -32.89 -35.04
CA SER A 563 -57.22 -34.28 -34.95
C SER A 563 -57.54 -34.67 -33.52
N SER A 564 -58.46 -35.62 -33.35
CA SER A 564 -58.81 -36.14 -32.02
C SER A 564 -57.65 -36.91 -31.40
N SER A 565 -57.38 -36.66 -30.13
CA SER A 565 -56.36 -37.36 -29.35
C SER A 565 -56.84 -37.49 -27.90
N THR A 566 -57.13 -38.72 -27.46
CA THR A 566 -57.77 -38.97 -26.16
C THR A 566 -56.93 -38.53 -24.97
N ASN A 567 -55.60 -38.55 -25.11
CA ASN A 567 -54.66 -38.25 -24.02
C ASN A 567 -54.12 -36.81 -24.08
N SER A 568 -54.49 -36.04 -25.11
CA SER A 568 -54.17 -34.62 -25.24
C SER A 568 -55.09 -33.76 -24.38
N SER A 569 -54.59 -32.59 -23.96
CA SER A 569 -55.41 -31.53 -23.39
C SER A 569 -56.55 -31.19 -24.37
N GLY A 570 -57.76 -30.95 -23.85
CA GLY A 570 -58.93 -30.70 -24.70
C GLY A 570 -59.38 -31.87 -25.60
N GLY A 571 -58.71 -33.02 -25.57
CA GLY A 571 -59.00 -34.19 -26.41
C GLY A 571 -58.59 -34.01 -27.88
N MET A 572 -57.79 -32.99 -28.19
CA MET A 572 -57.42 -32.60 -29.55
C MET A 572 -55.92 -32.33 -29.63
N LYS A 573 -55.34 -32.43 -30.83
CA LYS A 573 -53.95 -32.05 -31.12
C LYS A 573 -53.85 -31.49 -32.53
N VAL A 574 -52.77 -30.78 -32.82
CA VAL A 574 -52.43 -30.36 -34.18
C VAL A 574 -51.31 -31.25 -34.72
N GLY A 575 -51.60 -31.99 -35.79
CA GLY A 575 -50.64 -32.86 -36.46
C GLY A 575 -50.36 -32.44 -37.90
N TYR A 576 -49.61 -33.28 -38.62
CA TYR A 576 -49.14 -33.02 -39.99
C TYR A 576 -48.30 -31.74 -40.12
N LEU A 577 -47.52 -31.44 -39.07
CA LEU A 577 -46.59 -30.32 -39.03
C LEU A 577 -45.25 -30.67 -39.68
N GLY A 578 -44.64 -29.70 -40.37
CA GLY A 578 -43.42 -29.90 -41.16
C GLY A 578 -43.68 -30.11 -42.65
N ASN A 579 -42.63 -30.29 -43.44
CA ASN A 579 -42.66 -30.31 -44.92
C ASN A 579 -43.44 -29.14 -45.56
N GLY A 580 -43.34 -27.94 -44.97
CA GLY A 580 -44.04 -26.73 -45.44
C GLY A 580 -45.35 -26.41 -44.71
N SER A 581 -45.81 -27.29 -43.81
CA SER A 581 -46.95 -27.06 -42.93
C SER A 581 -46.52 -26.55 -41.55
N ALA A 582 -47.29 -25.64 -40.94
CA ALA A 582 -46.95 -25.04 -39.65
C ALA A 582 -48.18 -24.74 -38.77
N LEU A 583 -47.92 -24.62 -37.46
CA LEU A 583 -48.86 -24.13 -36.46
C LEU A 583 -48.32 -22.82 -35.88
N THR A 584 -49.11 -21.75 -35.91
CA THR A 584 -48.79 -20.48 -35.27
C THR A 584 -49.79 -20.16 -34.17
N PHE A 585 -49.30 -20.02 -32.95
CA PHE A 585 -50.03 -19.42 -31.83
C PHE A 585 -49.98 -17.90 -31.98
N ASN A 586 -51.10 -17.22 -32.24
CA ASN A 586 -51.09 -15.81 -32.68
C ASN A 586 -51.12 -14.77 -31.55
N SER A 587 -51.57 -15.12 -30.35
CA SER A 587 -51.90 -14.13 -29.30
C SER A 587 -51.49 -14.57 -27.90
N LEU A 588 -50.19 -14.81 -27.70
CA LEU A 588 -49.66 -15.08 -26.38
C LEU A 588 -49.60 -13.77 -25.58
N ALA A 589 -50.31 -13.71 -24.47
CA ALA A 589 -50.30 -12.59 -23.54
C ALA A 589 -49.05 -12.67 -22.65
N VAL A 590 -48.11 -11.76 -22.87
CA VAL A 590 -46.84 -11.69 -22.14
C VAL A 590 -46.85 -10.49 -21.22
N GLY A 591 -46.84 -10.74 -19.90
CA GLY A 591 -46.96 -9.71 -18.87
C GLY A 591 -45.73 -8.81 -18.73
N SER A 592 -44.53 -9.33 -19.02
CA SER A 592 -43.26 -8.61 -18.96
C SER A 592 -42.31 -9.06 -20.07
N SER A 593 -41.60 -8.11 -20.67
CA SER A 593 -40.52 -8.42 -21.61
C SER A 593 -39.41 -9.15 -20.86
N GLY A 594 -38.92 -10.26 -21.40
CA GLY A 594 -37.82 -10.97 -20.77
C GLY A 594 -37.67 -12.41 -21.24
N SER A 595 -36.87 -13.15 -20.48
CA SER A 595 -36.67 -14.57 -20.69
C SER A 595 -37.80 -15.37 -20.04
N HIS A 596 -38.47 -16.19 -20.86
CA HIS A 596 -39.59 -17.06 -20.45
C HIS A 596 -39.23 -18.51 -20.71
N THR A 597 -39.70 -19.40 -19.84
CA THR A 597 -39.66 -20.85 -20.10
C THR A 597 -40.87 -21.22 -20.93
N LEU A 598 -40.64 -21.72 -22.15
CA LEU A 598 -41.64 -22.32 -23.02
C LEU A 598 -41.57 -23.84 -22.86
N THR A 599 -42.62 -24.43 -22.30
CA THR A 599 -42.81 -25.87 -22.28
C THR A 599 -43.78 -26.25 -23.40
N VAL A 600 -43.32 -27.09 -24.31
CA VAL A 600 -44.09 -27.64 -25.43
C VAL A 600 -44.52 -29.06 -25.09
N TYR A 601 -45.82 -29.32 -25.09
CA TYR A 601 -46.38 -30.66 -24.93
C TYR A 601 -46.66 -31.24 -26.32
N TYR A 602 -46.07 -32.39 -26.61
CA TYR A 602 -46.03 -32.95 -27.97
C TYR A 602 -46.23 -34.46 -27.98
N LEU A 603 -46.59 -35.00 -29.14
CA LEU A 603 -46.77 -36.44 -29.37
C LEU A 603 -45.91 -36.86 -30.57
N SER A 604 -45.11 -37.91 -30.39
CA SER A 604 -44.31 -38.48 -31.46
C SER A 604 -43.94 -39.93 -31.17
N ALA A 605 -44.13 -40.83 -32.13
CA ALA A 605 -43.68 -42.23 -31.99
C ALA A 605 -42.16 -42.41 -32.12
N GLU A 606 -41.47 -41.41 -32.66
CA GLU A 606 -40.05 -41.42 -32.97
C GLU A 606 -39.42 -40.05 -32.67
N ALA A 607 -38.10 -39.93 -32.69
CA ALA A 607 -37.45 -38.64 -32.54
C ALA A 607 -37.73 -37.76 -33.77
N ARG A 608 -38.10 -36.50 -33.56
CA ARG A 608 -38.38 -35.53 -34.63
C ARG A 608 -37.88 -34.14 -34.26
N ASP A 609 -37.45 -33.40 -35.26
CA ASP A 609 -37.04 -32.02 -35.10
C ASP A 609 -38.26 -31.09 -35.11
N LEU A 610 -38.27 -30.15 -34.16
CA LEU A 610 -39.23 -29.07 -34.05
C LEU A 610 -38.49 -27.74 -34.22
N ARG A 611 -38.86 -26.96 -35.23
CA ARG A 611 -38.37 -25.61 -35.42
C ARG A 611 -39.34 -24.62 -34.81
N ILE A 612 -38.82 -23.69 -34.01
CA ILE A 612 -39.58 -22.68 -33.26
C ILE A 612 -39.16 -21.30 -33.77
N SER A 613 -40.12 -20.44 -34.08
CA SER A 613 -39.87 -19.02 -34.40
C SER A 613 -40.82 -18.11 -33.64
N ILE A 614 -40.27 -17.01 -33.11
CA ILE A 614 -41.02 -16.03 -32.31
C ILE A 614 -41.32 -14.82 -33.17
N SER A 615 -42.60 -14.47 -33.33
CA SER A 615 -43.07 -13.27 -34.02
C SER A 615 -42.46 -13.07 -35.42
N GLY A 616 -42.18 -14.15 -36.15
CA GLY A 616 -41.57 -14.14 -37.50
C GLY A 616 -40.05 -13.91 -37.53
N GLY A 617 -39.38 -13.92 -36.37
CA GLY A 617 -37.93 -13.77 -36.23
C GLY A 617 -37.12 -15.03 -36.55
N ALA A 618 -35.82 -14.97 -36.23
CA ALA A 618 -34.90 -16.09 -36.41
C ALA A 618 -35.40 -17.35 -35.67
N SER A 619 -35.23 -18.51 -36.29
CA SER A 619 -35.79 -19.76 -35.78
C SER A 619 -34.73 -20.63 -35.14
N SER A 620 -35.10 -21.37 -34.08
CA SER A 620 -34.28 -22.40 -33.45
C SER A 620 -34.83 -23.78 -33.77
N THR A 621 -33.95 -24.74 -34.05
CA THR A 621 -34.34 -26.15 -34.27
C THR A 621 -33.98 -26.96 -33.03
N HIS A 622 -34.92 -27.76 -32.54
CA HIS A 622 -34.76 -28.63 -31.38
C HIS A 622 -35.07 -30.07 -31.78
N SER A 623 -34.19 -31.01 -31.46
CA SER A 623 -34.43 -32.44 -31.66
C SER A 623 -35.16 -33.01 -30.44
N LEU A 624 -36.43 -33.37 -30.62
CA LEU A 624 -37.27 -33.93 -29.57
C LEU A 624 -37.24 -35.46 -29.66
N ALA A 625 -37.10 -36.14 -28.52
CA ALA A 625 -37.18 -37.60 -28.45
C ALA A 625 -38.62 -38.09 -28.76
N GLY A 626 -38.79 -39.38 -29.07
CA GLY A 626 -40.15 -39.94 -29.15
C GLY A 626 -40.83 -39.88 -27.77
N SER A 627 -42.08 -39.42 -27.72
CA SER A 627 -42.87 -39.34 -26.48
C SER A 627 -43.42 -40.70 -26.03
N GLY A 628 -43.19 -41.76 -26.80
CA GLY A 628 -43.71 -43.11 -26.54
C GLY A 628 -44.90 -43.51 -27.42
N GLY A 629 -45.27 -42.70 -28.41
CA GLY A 629 -46.34 -43.00 -29.38
C GLY A 629 -47.10 -41.75 -29.84
N TRP A 630 -47.91 -41.88 -30.90
CA TRP A 630 -48.75 -40.78 -31.43
C TRP A 630 -49.93 -40.41 -30.51
N ASP A 631 -50.15 -41.18 -29.44
CA ASP A 631 -51.19 -40.96 -28.43
C ASP A 631 -50.59 -40.76 -27.02
N THR A 632 -49.26 -40.62 -26.90
CA THR A 632 -48.59 -40.39 -25.61
C THR A 632 -48.04 -38.97 -25.57
N VAL A 633 -48.50 -38.15 -24.62
CA VAL A 633 -48.02 -36.78 -24.46
C VAL A 633 -46.67 -36.76 -23.74
N GLY A 634 -45.64 -36.25 -24.40
CA GLY A 634 -44.36 -35.88 -23.82
C GLY A 634 -44.25 -34.36 -23.68
N SER A 635 -43.19 -33.90 -22.99
CA SER A 635 -42.93 -32.47 -22.84
C SER A 635 -41.47 -32.14 -23.13
N PHE A 636 -41.24 -30.97 -23.71
CA PHE A 636 -39.92 -30.39 -23.95
C PHE A 636 -39.95 -28.93 -23.49
N SER A 637 -38.98 -28.52 -22.67
CA SER A 637 -38.87 -27.14 -22.21
C SER A 637 -37.64 -26.47 -22.83
N THR A 638 -37.83 -25.25 -23.29
CA THR A 638 -36.75 -24.38 -23.79
C THR A 638 -36.99 -22.95 -23.33
N THR A 639 -35.93 -22.15 -23.36
CA THR A 639 -36.02 -20.74 -23.02
C THR A 639 -36.28 -19.93 -24.29
N VAL A 640 -37.29 -19.06 -24.25
CA VAL A 640 -37.62 -18.12 -25.32
C VAL A 640 -37.66 -16.70 -24.80
N TYR A 641 -37.26 -15.73 -25.63
CA TYR A 641 -37.41 -14.33 -25.31
C TYR A 641 -38.76 -13.83 -25.86
N LEU A 642 -39.58 -13.25 -24.98
CA LEU A 642 -40.85 -12.67 -25.37
C LEU A 642 -40.90 -11.22 -24.88
N SER A 643 -41.29 -10.31 -25.77
CA SER A 643 -41.57 -8.92 -25.41
C SER A 643 -42.96 -8.81 -24.76
N ALA A 644 -43.13 -7.88 -23.82
CA ALA A 644 -44.41 -7.56 -23.22
C ALA A 644 -45.45 -7.22 -24.30
N GLY A 645 -46.69 -7.66 -24.08
CA GLY A 645 -47.78 -7.54 -25.05
C GLY A 645 -48.05 -8.84 -25.80
N SER A 646 -48.82 -8.75 -26.89
CA SER A 646 -49.21 -9.92 -27.68
C SER A 646 -48.04 -10.40 -28.55
N GLN A 647 -47.61 -11.65 -28.37
CA GLN A 647 -46.59 -12.30 -29.18
C GLN A 647 -47.16 -13.48 -29.97
N SER A 648 -46.43 -13.94 -31.00
CA SER A 648 -46.74 -15.19 -31.69
C SER A 648 -45.58 -16.18 -31.66
N ILE A 649 -45.90 -17.49 -31.64
CA ILE A 649 -44.92 -18.58 -31.71
C ILE A 649 -45.35 -19.52 -32.84
N THR A 650 -44.46 -19.78 -33.78
CA THR A 650 -44.69 -20.72 -34.89
C THR A 650 -43.84 -21.97 -34.73
N PHE A 651 -44.48 -23.11 -34.94
CA PHE A 651 -43.88 -24.44 -34.98
C PHE A 651 -43.95 -25.01 -36.39
N ASP A 652 -42.79 -25.35 -36.94
CA ASP A 652 -42.65 -25.96 -38.27
C ASP A 652 -41.47 -26.95 -38.30
N ASN A 653 -41.23 -27.54 -39.48
CA ASN A 653 -39.97 -28.16 -39.83
C ASN A 653 -39.86 -28.20 -41.36
N PRO A 654 -39.03 -27.35 -42.00
CA PRO A 654 -39.01 -27.27 -43.47
C PRO A 654 -38.38 -28.51 -44.12
N ASN A 655 -37.60 -29.30 -43.37
CA ASN A 655 -36.78 -30.39 -43.90
C ASN A 655 -37.26 -31.78 -43.45
N GLY A 656 -38.45 -31.88 -42.86
CA GLY A 656 -39.01 -33.14 -42.40
C GLY A 656 -40.33 -32.95 -41.64
N TRP A 657 -40.87 -34.04 -41.11
CA TRP A 657 -42.04 -33.98 -40.24
C TRP A 657 -41.65 -33.55 -38.82
N ALA A 658 -42.43 -32.66 -38.22
CA ALA A 658 -42.36 -32.31 -36.81
C ALA A 658 -43.25 -33.24 -35.95
N PRO A 659 -43.10 -33.24 -34.61
CA PRO A 659 -44.08 -33.82 -33.70
C PRO A 659 -45.47 -33.19 -33.83
N ASP A 660 -46.51 -33.92 -33.42
CA ASP A 660 -47.83 -33.33 -33.20
C ASP A 660 -47.80 -32.49 -31.91
N ILE A 661 -48.49 -31.36 -31.88
CA ILE A 661 -48.49 -30.45 -30.73
C ILE A 661 -49.84 -30.53 -30.02
N ASP A 662 -49.78 -30.79 -28.71
CA ASP A 662 -50.93 -30.76 -27.79
C ASP A 662 -51.19 -29.32 -27.34
N LYS A 663 -50.21 -28.74 -26.65
CA LYS A 663 -50.31 -27.39 -26.08
C LYS A 663 -48.95 -26.81 -25.77
N ILE A 664 -48.95 -25.52 -25.43
CA ILE A 664 -47.78 -24.85 -24.85
C ILE A 664 -48.10 -24.22 -23.52
N GLU A 665 -47.06 -24.08 -22.72
CA GLU A 665 -47.09 -23.40 -21.44
C GLU A 665 -45.95 -22.39 -21.40
N VAL A 666 -46.27 -21.15 -21.04
CA VAL A 666 -45.31 -20.07 -20.89
C VAL A 666 -45.29 -19.65 -19.43
N SER A 667 -44.11 -19.73 -18.82
CA SER A 667 -43.89 -19.38 -17.41
C SER A 667 -42.62 -18.54 -17.23
N GLY A 668 -42.60 -17.74 -16.17
CA GLY A 668 -41.48 -16.84 -15.86
C GLY A 668 -41.61 -15.45 -16.48
N GLY A 669 -40.47 -14.74 -16.57
CA GLY A 669 -40.38 -13.33 -16.95
C GLY A 669 -39.26 -12.61 -16.21
N ALA A 670 -38.09 -13.25 -16.09
CA ALA A 670 -36.92 -12.59 -15.53
C ALA A 670 -36.47 -11.47 -16.48
N SER A 671 -36.42 -10.23 -15.98
CA SER A 671 -35.86 -9.11 -16.71
C SER A 671 -34.38 -9.39 -16.95
N VAL A 672 -34.01 -9.74 -18.17
CA VAL A 672 -32.61 -9.67 -18.60
C VAL A 672 -32.35 -8.23 -18.99
N SER A 673 -31.43 -7.58 -18.28
CA SER A 673 -30.89 -6.27 -18.67
C SER A 673 -29.87 -6.45 -19.81
N PRO A 674 -29.48 -5.36 -20.49
CA PRO A 674 -28.22 -5.36 -21.23
C PRO A 674 -27.09 -5.93 -20.35
N PRO A 675 -26.08 -6.59 -20.93
CA PRO A 675 -25.00 -7.15 -20.14
C PRO A 675 -24.31 -6.05 -19.32
N ALA A 676 -23.67 -6.45 -18.22
CA ALA A 676 -22.81 -5.52 -17.48
C ALA A 676 -21.67 -5.03 -18.38
N ALA A 677 -21.13 -3.84 -18.12
CA ALA A 677 -19.93 -3.37 -18.81
C ALA A 677 -18.79 -4.38 -18.58
N PRO A 678 -18.03 -4.76 -19.63
CA PRO A 678 -16.84 -5.58 -19.46
C PRO A 678 -15.89 -4.96 -18.42
N THR A 679 -15.45 -5.76 -17.45
CA THR A 679 -14.50 -5.34 -16.42
C THR A 679 -13.20 -6.13 -16.55
N GLY A 680 -12.14 -5.66 -15.91
CA GLY A 680 -10.82 -6.28 -16.04
C GLY A 680 -10.27 -6.20 -17.46
N LEU A 681 -10.68 -5.18 -18.24
CA LEU A 681 -10.03 -4.91 -19.51
C LEU A 681 -8.57 -4.61 -19.22
N THR A 682 -7.70 -5.47 -19.71
CA THR A 682 -6.25 -5.34 -19.71
C THR A 682 -5.79 -5.26 -21.15
N ILE A 683 -4.63 -4.64 -21.35
CA ILE A 683 -4.00 -4.54 -22.65
C ILE A 683 -2.52 -4.82 -22.46
N SER A 684 -1.98 -5.73 -23.26
CA SER A 684 -0.55 -5.89 -23.44
C SER A 684 -0.18 -5.39 -24.84
N ALA A 685 0.92 -4.67 -24.93
CA ALA A 685 1.51 -4.27 -26.20
C ALA A 685 2.74 -5.14 -26.47
N ALA A 686 2.97 -5.43 -27.73
CA ALA A 686 4.17 -6.09 -28.24
C ALA A 686 4.48 -5.51 -29.62
N ASP A 687 5.54 -5.98 -30.26
CA ASP A 687 5.96 -5.46 -31.56
C ASP A 687 4.82 -5.52 -32.59
N GLY A 688 4.38 -4.34 -33.06
CA GLY A 688 3.31 -4.18 -34.05
C GLY A 688 1.96 -4.75 -33.61
N SER A 689 1.73 -4.99 -32.31
CA SER A 689 0.50 -5.61 -31.83
C SER A 689 0.06 -5.16 -30.44
N VAL A 690 -1.25 -5.22 -30.21
CA VAL A 690 -1.84 -5.18 -28.87
C VAL A 690 -2.74 -6.39 -28.66
N THR A 691 -2.69 -6.97 -27.48
CA THR A 691 -3.63 -8.00 -27.06
C THR A 691 -4.44 -7.49 -25.89
N LEU A 692 -5.75 -7.37 -26.10
CA LEU A 692 -6.72 -7.06 -25.07
C LEU A 692 -7.31 -8.34 -24.52
N SER A 693 -7.48 -8.40 -23.20
CA SER A 693 -8.28 -9.42 -22.55
C SER A 693 -9.16 -8.77 -21.49
N TRP A 694 -10.35 -9.32 -21.27
CA TRP A 694 -11.29 -8.84 -20.26
C TRP A 694 -12.02 -10.02 -19.63
N ASN A 695 -12.71 -9.77 -18.52
CA ASN A 695 -13.53 -10.80 -17.89
C ASN A 695 -14.74 -11.12 -18.77
N ALA A 696 -15.06 -12.42 -18.90
CA ALA A 696 -16.27 -12.84 -19.58
C ALA A 696 -17.51 -12.34 -18.81
N VAL A 697 -18.37 -11.61 -19.51
CA VAL A 697 -19.64 -11.08 -19.00
C VAL A 697 -20.75 -12.09 -19.23
N SER A 698 -21.41 -12.54 -18.16
CA SER A 698 -22.53 -13.48 -18.23
C SER A 698 -23.73 -12.88 -18.98
N GLY A 699 -24.38 -13.67 -19.83
CA GLY A 699 -25.55 -13.22 -20.61
C GLY A 699 -25.21 -12.37 -21.84
N THR A 700 -23.93 -12.29 -22.21
CA THR A 700 -23.42 -11.63 -23.41
C THR A 700 -23.39 -12.57 -24.61
N SER A 701 -23.78 -12.06 -25.78
CA SER A 701 -23.66 -12.76 -27.06
C SER A 701 -22.42 -12.34 -27.84
N SER A 702 -21.96 -11.10 -27.70
CA SER A 702 -20.70 -10.63 -28.30
C SER A 702 -20.14 -9.38 -27.62
N TYR A 703 -18.90 -9.02 -27.93
CA TYR A 703 -18.22 -7.81 -27.48
C TYR A 703 -17.85 -6.92 -28.66
N ALA A 704 -18.10 -5.62 -28.57
CA ALA A 704 -17.57 -4.64 -29.51
C ALA A 704 -16.33 -3.95 -28.92
N VAL A 705 -15.21 -4.00 -29.64
CA VAL A 705 -13.93 -3.36 -29.27
C VAL A 705 -13.82 -2.03 -29.99
N TYR A 706 -13.50 -0.99 -29.23
CA TYR A 706 -13.34 0.37 -29.74
C TYR A 706 -11.92 0.86 -29.54
N ARG A 707 -11.40 1.63 -30.50
CA ARG A 707 -10.04 2.20 -30.48
C ARG A 707 -10.03 3.68 -30.85
N ALA A 708 -9.18 4.47 -30.19
CA ALA A 708 -8.85 5.86 -30.54
C ALA A 708 -7.33 6.12 -30.37
N THR A 709 -6.84 7.25 -30.90
CA THR A 709 -5.47 7.76 -30.69
C THR A 709 -5.41 8.96 -29.74
N GLY A 710 -6.53 9.34 -29.12
CA GLY A 710 -6.62 10.39 -28.09
C GLY A 710 -7.52 9.96 -26.94
N SER A 711 -7.23 10.42 -25.72
CA SER A 711 -8.04 10.11 -24.55
C SER A 711 -9.37 10.89 -24.57
N GLY A 712 -10.48 10.22 -24.26
CA GLY A 712 -11.79 10.87 -24.08
C GLY A 712 -12.63 11.15 -25.34
N GLY A 713 -12.18 10.84 -26.56
CA GLY A 713 -13.00 11.04 -27.77
C GLY A 713 -12.42 10.46 -29.07
N GLY A 714 -13.26 10.28 -30.10
CA GLY A 714 -12.84 9.81 -31.44
C GLY A 714 -12.75 8.29 -31.63
N PHE A 715 -13.40 7.50 -30.77
CA PHE A 715 -13.36 6.04 -30.83
C PHE A 715 -14.13 5.46 -32.01
N ALA A 716 -13.48 4.57 -32.77
CA ALA A 716 -14.10 3.77 -33.81
C ALA A 716 -14.23 2.31 -33.35
N SER A 717 -15.33 1.65 -33.69
CA SER A 717 -15.45 0.20 -33.50
C SER A 717 -14.53 -0.51 -34.49
N ILE A 718 -13.61 -1.32 -33.98
CA ILE A 718 -12.59 -2.01 -34.79
C ILE A 718 -12.80 -3.51 -34.89
N ALA A 719 -13.58 -4.09 -33.98
CA ALA A 719 -13.90 -5.52 -33.99
C ALA A 719 -15.20 -5.82 -33.23
N ASN A 720 -15.87 -6.91 -33.61
CA ASN A 720 -16.93 -7.54 -32.82
C ASN A 720 -16.57 -9.02 -32.63
N VAL A 721 -16.38 -9.46 -31.39
CA VAL A 721 -15.82 -10.79 -31.06
C VAL A 721 -16.75 -11.54 -30.09
N SER A 722 -16.81 -12.87 -30.20
CA SER A 722 -17.58 -13.70 -29.27
C SER A 722 -16.75 -14.18 -28.07
N SER A 723 -15.42 -14.06 -28.13
CA SER A 723 -14.48 -14.35 -27.04
C SER A 723 -14.16 -13.11 -26.21
N ASN A 724 -13.69 -13.29 -24.98
CA ASN A 724 -13.32 -12.22 -24.06
C ASN A 724 -11.87 -11.71 -24.26
N SER A 725 -11.39 -11.75 -25.50
CA SER A 725 -10.07 -11.26 -25.90
C SER A 725 -10.06 -10.81 -27.36
N TYR A 726 -9.11 -9.93 -27.68
CA TYR A 726 -8.88 -9.42 -29.03
C TYR A 726 -7.41 -9.06 -29.23
N THR A 727 -6.79 -9.55 -30.31
CA THR A 727 -5.43 -9.13 -30.72
C THR A 727 -5.53 -8.27 -31.97
N GLY A 728 -5.02 -7.05 -31.91
CA GLY A 728 -4.95 -6.12 -33.02
C GLY A 728 -3.52 -5.94 -33.52
N THR A 729 -3.30 -6.12 -34.82
CA THR A 729 -1.99 -5.96 -35.48
C THR A 729 -1.91 -4.76 -36.43
N THR A 730 -2.93 -3.89 -36.40
CA THR A 730 -3.02 -2.67 -37.22
C THR A 730 -2.64 -1.44 -36.41
N VAL A 731 -1.68 -1.63 -35.50
CA VAL A 731 -1.15 -0.62 -34.58
C VAL A 731 0.31 -0.39 -34.92
N SER A 732 0.75 0.87 -34.88
CA SER A 732 2.16 1.22 -35.12
C SER A 732 2.89 1.34 -33.79
N ASN A 733 4.13 0.87 -33.72
CA ASN A 733 4.97 1.07 -32.54
C ASN A 733 5.16 2.57 -32.25
N GLY A 734 5.26 2.93 -30.97
CA GLY A 734 5.40 4.31 -30.51
C GLY A 734 4.12 5.14 -30.56
N THR A 735 3.00 4.64 -31.10
CA THR A 735 1.70 5.33 -31.05
C THR A 735 0.85 4.82 -29.89
N THR A 736 0.47 5.69 -28.95
CA THR A 736 -0.46 5.33 -27.87
C THR A 736 -1.87 5.14 -28.42
N TYR A 737 -2.43 3.95 -28.24
CA TYR A 737 -3.80 3.64 -28.59
C TYR A 737 -4.64 3.43 -27.33
N TYR A 738 -5.82 4.02 -27.33
CA TYR A 738 -6.80 3.89 -26.27
C TYR A 738 -7.90 2.93 -26.68
N TYR A 739 -8.35 2.09 -25.76
CA TYR A 739 -9.38 1.08 -25.99
C TYR A 739 -10.43 1.06 -24.91
N TYR A 740 -11.66 0.74 -25.30
CA TYR A 740 -12.67 0.22 -24.40
C TYR A 740 -13.46 -0.88 -25.11
N VAL A 741 -14.16 -1.70 -24.32
CA VAL A 741 -14.99 -2.79 -24.81
C VAL A 741 -16.41 -2.64 -24.26
N THR A 742 -17.40 -2.96 -25.08
CA THR A 742 -18.80 -3.11 -24.64
C THR A 742 -19.24 -4.54 -24.85
N ALA A 743 -20.16 -5.02 -24.03
CA ALA A 743 -20.81 -6.32 -24.18
C ALA A 743 -22.24 -6.12 -24.70
N SER A 744 -22.68 -6.98 -25.61
CA SER A 744 -24.01 -6.92 -26.21
C SER A 744 -24.71 -8.27 -26.16
N ASN A 745 -26.03 -8.24 -25.97
CA ASN A 745 -26.91 -9.38 -26.16
C ASN A 745 -28.16 -8.94 -26.96
N GLY A 746 -29.13 -9.83 -27.11
CA GLY A 746 -30.39 -9.54 -27.82
C GLY A 746 -31.27 -8.45 -27.20
N VAL A 747 -30.92 -7.93 -26.01
CA VAL A 747 -31.65 -6.85 -25.29
C VAL A 747 -31.01 -5.49 -25.52
N GLY A 748 -29.68 -5.40 -25.54
CA GLY A 748 -28.97 -4.14 -25.72
C GLY A 748 -27.47 -4.23 -25.46
N THR A 749 -26.80 -3.08 -25.55
CA THR A 749 -25.37 -2.94 -25.29
C THR A 749 -25.13 -2.39 -23.90
N SER A 750 -24.10 -2.90 -23.22
CA SER A 750 -23.62 -2.43 -21.93
C SER A 750 -23.10 -0.99 -21.99
N ALA A 751 -22.82 -0.40 -20.83
CA ALA A 751 -21.90 0.75 -20.77
C ALA A 751 -20.48 0.34 -21.21
N ASN A 752 -19.62 1.32 -21.50
CA ASN A 752 -18.21 1.08 -21.82
C ASN A 752 -17.48 0.48 -20.61
N SER A 753 -16.52 -0.40 -20.85
CA SER A 753 -15.50 -0.72 -19.86
C SER A 753 -14.71 0.54 -19.48
N SER A 754 -13.93 0.45 -18.39
CA SER A 754 -12.82 1.39 -18.20
C SER A 754 -11.93 1.40 -19.44
N GLN A 755 -11.46 2.60 -19.78
CA GLN A 755 -10.53 2.78 -20.88
C GLN A 755 -9.15 2.28 -20.46
N VAL A 756 -8.51 1.50 -21.31
CA VAL A 756 -7.09 1.18 -21.20
C VAL A 756 -6.34 1.80 -22.35
N ASN A 757 -5.02 1.92 -22.21
CA ASN A 757 -4.17 2.36 -23.29
C ASN A 757 -2.89 1.55 -23.33
N ALA A 758 -2.32 1.42 -24.51
CA ALA A 758 -1.02 0.85 -24.67
C ALA A 758 -0.32 1.47 -25.88
N THR A 759 1.00 1.51 -25.79
CA THR A 759 1.89 1.94 -26.86
C THR A 759 2.67 0.69 -27.26
N PRO A 760 2.35 0.07 -28.42
CA PRO A 760 3.15 -1.03 -28.96
C PRO A 760 4.60 -0.58 -29.08
N SER A 761 5.49 -1.47 -28.71
CA SER A 761 6.94 -1.29 -28.84
C SER A 761 7.53 -2.63 -29.24
N ASP A 762 8.66 -2.58 -29.90
CA ASP A 762 9.46 -3.74 -30.23
C ASP A 762 10.02 -4.36 -28.94
N SER A 763 9.49 -5.53 -28.57
CA SER A 763 9.81 -6.20 -27.32
C SER A 763 11.05 -7.08 -27.43
N SER A 764 12.22 -6.53 -27.14
CA SER A 764 13.45 -7.28 -26.84
C SER A 764 14.19 -6.70 -25.61
N GLY A 765 14.33 -7.51 -24.53
CA GLY A 765 15.09 -7.24 -23.28
C GLY A 765 14.17 -7.01 -22.07
N GLY A 766 14.31 -7.62 -20.87
CA GLY A 766 15.49 -7.69 -20.01
C GLY A 766 15.37 -6.59 -18.94
N SER A 767 15.48 -6.87 -17.63
CA SER A 767 15.40 -5.83 -16.60
C SER A 767 16.44 -4.75 -16.87
N ALA A 768 16.01 -3.54 -17.26
CA ALA A 768 16.91 -2.45 -17.58
C ALA A 768 17.82 -2.13 -16.38
N LEU A 769 19.12 -2.16 -16.58
CA LEU A 769 20.11 -1.71 -15.60
C LEU A 769 20.41 -0.24 -15.86
N MET A 770 19.95 0.62 -14.95
CA MET A 770 20.21 2.06 -14.98
C MET A 770 21.69 2.36 -14.70
N VAL A 771 22.35 3.12 -15.58
CA VAL A 771 23.75 3.57 -15.45
C VAL A 771 23.80 4.92 -14.76
N ASP A 772 23.04 5.90 -15.25
CA ASP A 772 22.90 7.22 -14.61
C ASP A 772 21.55 7.84 -15.00
N SER A 773 20.89 8.45 -14.03
CA SER A 773 19.62 9.20 -14.18
C SER A 773 19.80 10.70 -13.96
N PHE A 774 21.05 11.15 -13.76
CA PHE A 774 21.46 12.56 -13.59
C PHE A 774 20.69 13.36 -12.51
N ASP A 775 19.93 12.67 -11.65
CA ASP A 775 19.05 13.20 -10.60
C ASP A 775 19.46 12.75 -9.18
N SER A 776 20.60 12.06 -9.07
CA SER A 776 21.13 11.42 -7.86
C SER A 776 20.29 10.28 -7.25
N SER A 777 19.28 9.77 -7.97
CA SER A 777 18.32 8.74 -7.49
C SER A 777 18.53 7.33 -8.04
N ALA A 778 19.39 7.13 -9.06
CA ALA A 778 19.62 5.79 -9.63
C ALA A 778 20.16 4.77 -8.60
N GLN A 779 19.69 3.53 -8.71
CA GLN A 779 20.08 2.37 -7.91
C GLN A 779 21.57 1.97 -8.05
N PHE A 780 22.32 2.60 -8.95
CA PHE A 780 23.75 2.37 -9.15
C PHE A 780 24.58 3.29 -8.22
N TYR A 781 24.72 2.85 -6.96
CA TYR A 781 25.70 3.29 -5.96
C TYR A 781 26.08 4.79 -5.91
N ALA A 782 25.47 5.52 -4.96
CA ALA A 782 25.78 6.89 -4.54
C ALA A 782 27.23 7.17 -4.07
N ASN A 783 28.13 6.19 -4.14
CA ASN A 783 29.53 6.25 -3.76
C ASN A 783 30.50 5.94 -4.92
N GLN A 784 29.99 5.78 -6.15
CA GLN A 784 30.80 5.74 -7.38
C GLN A 784 30.29 6.66 -8.50
N ASN A 785 29.19 7.39 -8.30
CA ASN A 785 28.77 8.46 -9.21
C ASN A 785 29.93 9.46 -9.39
N ASP A 786 30.50 9.49 -10.58
CA ASP A 786 31.71 10.25 -10.90
C ASP A 786 31.44 11.50 -11.74
N LEU A 787 30.16 11.85 -11.97
CA LEU A 787 29.65 13.04 -12.68
C LEU A 787 30.79 13.87 -13.27
N GLY A 788 31.30 13.41 -14.43
CA GLY A 788 32.47 14.00 -15.09
C GLY A 788 33.83 13.32 -14.84
N ALA A 789 33.90 11.98 -14.73
CA ALA A 789 35.17 11.24 -14.64
C ALA A 789 36.22 11.68 -15.65
N SER A 790 35.80 12.00 -16.87
CA SER A 790 36.53 12.93 -17.73
C SER A 790 35.60 13.50 -18.80
N ILE A 791 35.67 14.80 -19.00
CA ILE A 791 35.00 15.48 -20.09
C ILE A 791 36.11 16.11 -20.90
N SER A 792 36.02 16.00 -22.23
CA SER A 792 36.93 16.76 -23.09
C SER A 792 36.84 18.22 -22.66
N GLY A 793 37.93 18.88 -22.30
CA GLY A 793 37.90 20.22 -21.70
C GLY A 793 37.26 21.32 -22.56
N THR A 794 36.87 21.00 -23.80
CA THR A 794 36.13 21.88 -24.72
C THR A 794 34.64 21.49 -24.87
N CYS A 795 34.22 20.30 -24.45
CA CYS A 795 32.81 19.93 -24.30
C CYS A 795 32.27 20.54 -23.00
N SER A 796 31.25 21.40 -23.11
CA SER A 796 30.64 22.05 -21.95
C SER A 796 29.41 21.28 -21.49
N TRP A 797 29.21 21.17 -20.19
CA TRP A 797 28.03 20.51 -19.63
C TRP A 797 27.48 21.25 -18.40
N TYR A 798 26.20 21.06 -18.13
CA TYR A 798 25.52 21.54 -16.91
C TYR A 798 24.20 20.80 -16.71
N LEU A 799 23.67 20.85 -15.48
CA LEU A 799 22.32 20.33 -15.20
C LEU A 799 21.25 21.34 -15.67
N GLY A 800 20.25 20.86 -16.40
CA GLY A 800 19.17 21.65 -16.96
C GLY A 800 18.21 22.22 -15.91
N SER A 801 17.46 23.27 -16.28
CA SER A 801 16.51 23.98 -15.39
C SER A 801 15.10 23.38 -15.33
N ASP A 802 14.80 22.41 -16.19
CA ASP A 802 13.42 22.04 -16.52
C ASP A 802 12.86 20.91 -15.63
N ALA A 803 13.72 20.23 -14.87
CA ALA A 803 13.42 19.32 -13.76
C ALA A 803 14.74 18.95 -13.05
N VAL A 804 14.69 18.50 -11.79
CA VAL A 804 15.83 17.82 -11.15
C VAL A 804 16.08 16.53 -11.95
N GLY A 805 17.25 16.37 -12.57
CA GLY A 805 17.60 15.10 -13.25
C GLY A 805 18.08 15.11 -14.69
N ASN A 806 18.46 16.24 -15.29
CA ASN A 806 18.79 16.27 -16.72
C ASN A 806 20.17 16.86 -17.00
N LEU A 807 21.04 16.13 -17.69
CA LEU A 807 22.36 16.57 -18.15
C LEU A 807 22.27 17.23 -19.53
N VAL A 808 22.87 18.42 -19.69
CA VAL A 808 22.99 19.11 -20.99
C VAL A 808 24.43 19.04 -21.47
N LEU A 809 24.66 18.55 -22.69
CA LEU A 809 25.96 18.48 -23.35
C LEU A 809 26.01 19.44 -24.54
N ASN A 810 27.02 20.30 -24.58
CA ASN A 810 27.27 21.26 -25.65
C ASN A 810 28.64 20.99 -26.29
N ALA A 811 28.64 20.73 -27.60
CA ALA A 811 29.86 20.54 -28.37
C ALA A 811 29.85 21.40 -29.65
N SER A 812 31.05 21.75 -30.12
CA SER A 812 31.31 22.54 -31.33
C SER A 812 32.40 21.95 -32.22
N ASN A 813 33.13 20.94 -31.74
CA ASN A 813 34.23 20.30 -32.49
C ASN A 813 34.14 18.78 -32.43
N SER A 814 34.77 18.12 -33.41
CA SER A 814 34.87 16.67 -33.47
C SER A 814 35.75 16.16 -32.32
N GLY A 815 35.32 15.08 -31.66
CA GLY A 815 36.04 14.47 -30.54
C GLY A 815 35.76 15.10 -29.17
N GLU A 816 34.79 16.01 -29.06
CA GLU A 816 34.26 16.51 -27.78
C GLU A 816 33.34 15.46 -27.16
N TYR A 817 33.48 15.15 -25.86
CA TYR A 817 32.76 14.03 -25.25
C TYR A 817 32.49 14.18 -23.76
N TYR A 818 31.52 13.38 -23.30
CA TYR A 818 31.22 13.04 -21.92
C TYR A 818 31.51 11.55 -21.66
N GLN A 819 32.05 11.19 -20.48
CA GLN A 819 32.43 9.81 -20.13
C GLN A 819 31.89 9.43 -18.73
N GLU A 820 31.41 8.19 -18.62
CA GLU A 820 31.03 7.50 -17.38
C GLU A 820 31.84 6.22 -17.20
N ASN A 821 32.37 5.95 -16.01
CA ASN A 821 33.01 4.66 -15.70
C ASN A 821 31.97 3.63 -15.27
N ILE A 822 32.02 2.42 -15.85
CA ILE A 822 30.98 1.41 -15.63
C ILE A 822 31.35 0.41 -14.52
N GLY A 823 32.65 0.08 -14.36
CA GLY A 823 33.21 -0.59 -13.18
C GLY A 823 32.65 -1.98 -12.79
N LEU A 824 31.65 -2.51 -13.51
CA LEU A 824 30.83 -3.68 -13.18
C LEU A 824 30.48 -4.46 -14.45
N SER A 825 30.10 -5.73 -14.29
CA SER A 825 29.77 -6.63 -15.39
C SER A 825 28.37 -6.36 -15.94
N LEU A 826 28.26 -6.11 -17.25
CA LEU A 826 27.00 -5.94 -17.99
C LEU A 826 26.69 -7.14 -18.88
N ALA A 827 27.22 -8.31 -18.53
CA ALA A 827 27.04 -9.53 -19.31
C ALA A 827 25.56 -9.90 -19.42
N GLY A 828 25.04 -9.93 -20.66
CA GLY A 828 23.65 -10.28 -20.95
C GLY A 828 22.80 -9.12 -21.47
N ALA A 829 23.30 -7.86 -21.38
CA ALA A 829 22.64 -6.73 -22.03
C ALA A 829 22.68 -6.87 -23.56
N SER A 830 21.58 -6.48 -24.18
CA SER A 830 21.30 -6.55 -25.62
C SER A 830 21.33 -5.17 -26.30
N SER A 831 21.09 -4.10 -25.54
CA SER A 831 21.19 -2.70 -26.01
C SER A 831 21.70 -1.74 -24.94
N VAL A 832 22.19 -0.58 -25.39
CA VAL A 832 22.33 0.64 -24.60
C VAL A 832 21.20 1.58 -25.00
N VAL A 833 20.45 2.09 -24.02
CA VAL A 833 19.42 3.10 -24.23
C VAL A 833 19.88 4.42 -23.63
N ILE A 834 19.80 5.48 -24.42
CA ILE A 834 19.91 6.85 -23.93
C ILE A 834 18.57 7.53 -24.06
N ARG A 835 18.06 8.11 -22.98
CA ARG A 835 16.86 8.92 -23.01
C ARG A 835 17.25 10.38 -23.22
N ALA A 836 16.98 10.89 -24.42
CA ALA A 836 17.50 12.17 -24.88
C ALA A 836 16.43 13.08 -25.50
N ARG A 837 16.68 14.38 -25.47
CA ARG A 837 15.95 15.37 -26.28
C ARG A 837 16.91 16.41 -26.86
N ASP A 838 16.45 17.10 -27.89
CA ASP A 838 17.11 18.23 -28.54
C ASP A 838 16.48 19.52 -28.00
N TRP A 839 17.28 20.55 -27.71
CA TRP A 839 16.77 21.82 -27.19
C TRP A 839 15.86 22.55 -28.20
N TRP A 840 16.08 22.38 -29.51
CA TRP A 840 15.44 23.14 -30.58
C TRP A 840 14.81 22.28 -31.69
N ALA A 841 14.65 20.97 -31.47
CA ALA A 841 14.23 20.02 -32.52
C ALA A 841 15.07 20.17 -33.81
N SER A 842 16.39 20.28 -33.65
CA SER A 842 17.36 20.28 -34.74
C SER A 842 17.80 18.84 -35.10
N ASP A 843 18.88 18.69 -35.87
CA ASP A 843 19.50 17.41 -36.23
C ASP A 843 20.65 17.04 -35.29
N THR A 844 20.56 17.41 -34.00
CA THR A 844 21.65 17.22 -33.03
C THR A 844 22.15 15.76 -33.01
N GLU A 845 21.25 14.78 -33.08
CA GLU A 845 21.57 13.35 -33.06
C GLU A 845 22.42 12.89 -34.26
N ALA A 846 22.48 13.66 -35.34
CA ALA A 846 23.37 13.40 -36.47
C ALA A 846 24.85 13.61 -36.13
N HIS A 847 25.14 14.29 -35.01
CA HIS A 847 26.49 14.67 -34.63
C HIS A 847 27.03 13.89 -33.43
N TRP A 848 26.21 13.14 -32.68
CA TRP A 848 26.68 12.36 -31.53
C TRP A 848 26.72 10.87 -31.83
N HIS A 849 27.63 10.12 -31.20
CA HIS A 849 27.68 8.66 -31.20
C HIS A 849 28.16 8.15 -29.83
N LEU A 850 27.99 6.85 -29.56
CA LEU A 850 28.48 6.22 -28.34
C LEU A 850 29.78 5.44 -28.59
N VAL A 851 30.62 5.37 -27.56
CA VAL A 851 31.80 4.50 -27.52
C VAL A 851 31.79 3.67 -26.25
N LEU A 852 31.87 2.35 -26.39
CA LEU A 852 32.07 1.40 -25.29
C LEU A 852 33.55 1.00 -25.22
N ASN A 853 34.10 0.88 -24.01
CA ASN A 853 35.47 0.44 -23.82
C ASN A 853 35.56 -0.74 -22.85
N ASP A 854 36.09 -1.87 -23.32
CA ASP A 854 36.36 -3.10 -22.55
C ASP A 854 37.87 -3.38 -22.42
N GLY A 855 38.70 -2.36 -22.68
CA GLY A 855 40.13 -2.49 -22.97
C GLY A 855 40.50 -2.13 -24.42
N ALA A 856 39.51 -2.08 -25.32
CA ALA A 856 39.61 -1.47 -26.65
C ALA A 856 38.41 -0.53 -26.91
N GLU A 857 38.55 0.45 -27.81
CA GLU A 857 37.44 1.34 -28.16
C GLU A 857 36.54 0.72 -29.23
N HIS A 858 35.23 0.72 -28.96
CA HIS A 858 34.20 0.20 -29.85
C HIS A 858 33.14 1.28 -30.05
N ALA A 859 33.08 1.87 -31.24
CA ALA A 859 32.21 3.00 -31.54
C ALA A 859 30.96 2.58 -32.31
N SER A 860 29.80 3.13 -31.95
CA SER A 860 28.60 3.04 -32.77
C SER A 860 28.68 4.01 -33.96
N SER A 861 27.77 3.83 -34.93
CA SER A 861 27.38 4.96 -35.82
C SER A 861 26.72 6.10 -35.03
N THR A 862 26.41 7.21 -35.70
CA THR A 862 25.73 8.37 -35.08
C THR A 862 24.35 8.00 -34.54
N LEU A 863 23.86 8.73 -33.53
CA LEU A 863 22.57 8.50 -32.89
C LEU A 863 21.41 8.53 -33.90
N SER A 864 21.51 9.39 -34.92
CA SER A 864 20.58 9.44 -36.05
C SER A 864 20.36 8.11 -36.80
N SER A 865 21.28 7.16 -36.65
CA SER A 865 21.17 5.82 -37.22
C SER A 865 20.24 4.89 -36.43
N TYR A 866 19.88 5.27 -35.19
CA TYR A 866 19.11 4.43 -34.25
C TYR A 866 17.80 5.10 -33.79
N GLY A 867 17.66 6.40 -33.98
CA GLY A 867 16.44 7.13 -33.67
C GLY A 867 16.57 8.60 -34.01
N THR A 868 15.43 9.31 -34.06
CA THR A 868 15.41 10.77 -34.16
C THR A 868 15.16 11.35 -32.78
N VAL A 869 15.99 12.30 -32.37
CA VAL A 869 15.82 13.02 -31.11
C VAL A 869 14.95 14.26 -31.38
N THR A 870 13.90 14.45 -30.59
CA THR A 870 12.94 15.56 -30.76
C THR A 870 13.06 16.59 -29.64
N ASP A 871 12.24 17.64 -29.62
CA ASP A 871 12.16 18.59 -28.49
C ASP A 871 11.56 17.99 -27.20
N SER A 872 11.09 16.75 -27.26
CA SER A 872 10.62 15.95 -26.12
C SER A 872 11.54 14.76 -25.88
N TYR A 873 11.68 14.35 -24.60
CA TYR A 873 12.49 13.19 -24.23
C TYR A 873 11.97 11.91 -24.86
N GLY A 874 12.85 11.24 -25.59
CA GLY A 874 12.61 9.94 -26.21
C GLY A 874 13.83 9.04 -26.07
N ASP A 875 13.61 7.74 -26.21
CA ASP A 875 14.67 6.75 -26.07
C ASP A 875 15.34 6.51 -27.42
N VAL A 876 16.67 6.58 -27.46
CA VAL A 876 17.50 6.13 -28.57
C VAL A 876 18.13 4.80 -28.16
N VAL A 877 17.67 3.71 -28.78
CA VAL A 877 18.07 2.33 -28.46
C VAL A 877 19.18 1.88 -29.41
N ILE A 878 20.38 1.66 -28.88
CA ILE A 878 21.55 1.24 -29.67
C ILE A 878 21.84 -0.23 -29.36
N PRO A 879 21.64 -1.16 -30.32
CA PRO A 879 21.96 -2.57 -30.10
C PRO A 879 23.44 -2.77 -29.79
N ILE A 880 23.79 -3.67 -28.86
CA ILE A 880 25.20 -3.96 -28.53
C ILE A 880 26.00 -4.41 -29.76
N ALA A 881 25.35 -5.10 -30.70
CA ALA A 881 25.96 -5.49 -31.96
C ALA A 881 26.46 -4.31 -32.82
N ALA A 882 25.91 -3.10 -32.62
CA ALA A 882 26.34 -1.89 -33.32
C ALA A 882 27.75 -1.42 -32.91
N PHE A 883 28.25 -1.90 -31.78
CA PHE A 883 29.61 -1.67 -31.30
C PHE A 883 30.58 -2.77 -31.76
N GLY A 884 30.12 -3.80 -32.47
CA GLY A 884 30.96 -4.93 -32.85
C GLY A 884 31.14 -5.94 -31.71
N SER A 885 32.34 -6.51 -31.55
CA SER A 885 32.62 -7.55 -30.54
C SER A 885 33.13 -6.93 -29.24
N VAL A 886 32.20 -6.44 -28.41
CA VAL A 886 32.44 -5.90 -27.06
C VAL A 886 32.31 -6.99 -26.00
N ASP A 887 33.26 -7.06 -25.07
CA ASP A 887 33.16 -7.83 -23.83
C ASP A 887 32.49 -7.02 -22.71
N LEU A 888 31.16 -7.11 -22.66
CA LEU A 888 30.35 -6.44 -21.63
C LEU A 888 30.65 -6.92 -20.21
N ALA A 889 31.29 -8.08 -20.03
CA ALA A 889 31.62 -8.54 -18.70
C ALA A 889 32.75 -7.71 -18.04
N ASN A 890 33.53 -6.99 -18.85
CA ASN A 890 34.71 -6.23 -18.44
C ASN A 890 34.66 -4.78 -18.94
N LEU A 891 33.47 -4.20 -19.05
CA LEU A 891 33.31 -2.83 -19.53
C LEU A 891 33.94 -1.83 -18.54
N VAL A 892 34.87 -1.02 -19.03
CA VAL A 892 35.62 -0.02 -18.27
C VAL A 892 34.84 1.28 -18.20
N TYR A 893 34.43 1.82 -19.36
CA TYR A 893 33.68 3.07 -19.45
C TYR A 893 32.78 3.12 -20.70
N LEU A 894 31.84 4.07 -20.67
CA LEU A 894 31.00 4.50 -21.79
C LEU A 894 31.26 5.98 -22.08
N ARG A 895 31.28 6.37 -23.36
CA ARG A 895 31.35 7.78 -23.78
C ARG A 895 30.27 8.15 -24.77
N ILE A 896 29.85 9.42 -24.71
CA ILE A 896 29.04 10.08 -25.73
C ILE A 896 29.92 11.11 -26.42
N VAL A 897 30.15 10.94 -27.73
CA VAL A 897 31.19 11.64 -28.50
C VAL A 897 30.59 12.41 -29.67
N HIS A 898 31.00 13.66 -29.83
CA HIS A 898 30.65 14.52 -30.95
C HIS A 898 31.53 14.20 -32.18
N SER A 899 30.92 14.10 -33.35
CA SER A 899 31.49 13.42 -34.53
C SER A 899 32.15 14.40 -35.50
N ASP A 900 31.74 15.66 -35.52
CA ASP A 900 32.21 16.67 -36.47
C ASP A 900 32.30 18.08 -35.87
N ALA A 901 32.55 19.11 -36.68
CA ALA A 901 32.74 20.50 -36.25
C ALA A 901 31.46 21.35 -36.24
N THR A 902 30.29 20.71 -36.20
CA THR A 902 28.99 21.38 -36.08
C THR A 902 28.71 21.69 -34.61
N TYR A 903 28.06 22.83 -34.31
CA TYR A 903 27.60 23.08 -32.95
C TYR A 903 26.31 22.31 -32.68
N SER A 904 26.25 21.53 -31.60
CA SER A 904 25.06 20.79 -31.24
C SER A 904 24.90 20.63 -29.73
N THR A 905 23.64 20.52 -29.28
CA THR A 905 23.26 20.47 -27.86
C THR A 905 22.37 19.26 -27.60
N LEU A 906 22.90 18.26 -26.88
CA LEU A 906 22.18 17.05 -26.53
C LEU A 906 21.79 17.07 -25.05
N LEU A 907 20.50 16.91 -24.74
CA LEU A 907 20.04 16.78 -23.36
C LEU A 907 19.75 15.31 -23.05
N LEU A 908 20.14 14.86 -21.87
CA LEU A 908 20.01 13.49 -21.40
C LEU A 908 19.22 13.46 -20.09
N ASP A 909 18.29 12.52 -19.97
CA ASP A 909 17.48 12.21 -18.78
C ASP A 909 18.05 10.96 -18.09
N ASP A 910 18.33 9.91 -18.87
CA ASP A 910 18.96 8.70 -18.36
C ASP A 910 19.80 7.95 -19.40
N ILE A 911 20.69 7.08 -18.91
CA ILE A 911 21.43 6.07 -19.67
C ILE A 911 21.22 4.72 -18.98
N ARG A 912 20.89 3.67 -19.74
CA ARG A 912 20.67 2.33 -19.21
C ARG A 912 21.04 1.24 -20.20
N PHE A 913 21.32 0.04 -19.70
CA PHE A 913 21.51 -1.17 -20.52
C PHE A 913 20.30 -2.10 -20.37
N GLU A 914 19.83 -2.69 -21.47
CA GLU A 914 18.61 -3.53 -21.51
C GLU A 914 18.87 -4.94 -22.05
#